data_AF-A0A8T0FC17-F1
#
_entry.id   AF-A0A8T0FC17-F1
#
_cell.length_a   1.000
_cell.length_b   1.000
_cell.length_c   1.000
_cell.angle_alpha   90.00
_cell.angle_beta   90.00
_cell.angle_gamma   90.00
#
_symmetry.space_group_name_H-M   'P 1'
#
loop_
_entity.id
_entity.type
_entity.pdbx_description
1 polymer ?
#
loop_
_entity_poly.entity_id
_entity_poly.type
_entity_poly.pdbx_seq_one_letter_code
_entity_poly.pdbx_strand_id
1 'polypeptide(L)'
;MHSLCIRFYVISVVIFLTVNFSFAVEFGCKDEDGQSVDWFVNYKIPKLEQGYSGTNLADGTAYAYMSSDTPGRWILSEQSITTDSSMLAKTLHPVIHNKEEATYLFYNDDPPVGFNGTSNGHLKGVVAFKGKYGFWLIHSIPKFGETREYRYPNNAMVNGQSILCVSFNTTSLNEICSQLLHCSPKIYESQVTDDAASFLDDKTKTLFTSKPSFNRKEPFERITPLKSTGKMSFISFAKDGQFKKDVYSSIIAPELKADLATETWRRGSGGFLPPNCTSSYTVIDISQIKMTVKMGRKNEDLVFSSTEDHSKWAVSLSSSKRWICVGDMNRMDSQANRGGGALCFQSAKIRRAYQSLIADSDRYTSFQISCKDEANQDVDWFIIYKLPTIKKERKGSYLYDGKAYAYFTSNGPKEWRLSSYSVESNASMLGKTWQTYRDAANTGLDIAYLFYNDEPAMHHKGTAVGHLKGYFAFDDDSGIWMVHSIPKFGDAERYSYPKSGLRNGQMALCMNYDTSVLNEICHHLLYCNPKRYDYKITNDMSERLDRYSRSLFTEKPAFIKRGELMKETILDSIGNTRFVAFAKDNQLRVDLYEDILAPNLDTNLLVQSWRLGRGNLERPPIPFEYSVTNVVAMNMTVSNRERSIFFIAKEDHSKWAISAESPSRWVCIADLNRMTSQKKRGGGAVCIHSGPIWEAFNSIIDKRKRVPRLRRKKKKRFSEKPLLA
;
A
#
# COMPACT_ATOMS: atom_id res chain seq x y z
N MET A 1 -15.17 30.87 -61.99
CA MET A 1 -15.38 29.40 -62.10
C MET A 1 -14.62 28.77 -60.93
N HIS A 2 -15.30 28.56 -59.79
CA HIS A 2 -15.73 27.24 -59.29
C HIS A 2 -14.53 26.33 -59.01
N SER A 3 -14.24 25.79 -57.83
CA SER A 3 -14.95 25.46 -56.58
C SER A 3 -13.82 24.96 -55.63
N LEU A 4 -13.84 24.97 -54.30
CA LEU A 4 -14.87 24.56 -53.36
C LEU A 4 -14.33 24.88 -51.93
N CYS A 5 -15.22 25.38 -51.06
CA CYS A 5 -15.36 25.10 -49.62
C CYS A 5 -14.21 25.28 -48.60
N ILE A 6 -14.40 25.67 -47.32
CA ILE A 6 -15.43 26.29 -46.45
C ILE A 6 -14.89 26.05 -45.01
N ARG A 7 -15.14 26.99 -44.07
CA ARG A 7 -15.03 26.90 -42.58
C ARG A 7 -13.65 27.09 -41.92
N PHE A 8 -13.34 28.36 -41.62
CA PHE A 8 -12.69 28.74 -40.36
C PHE A 8 -13.80 29.04 -39.34
N TYR A 9 -13.88 28.25 -38.26
CA TYR A 9 -14.78 28.49 -37.13
C TYR A 9 -14.01 29.18 -35.99
N VAL A 10 -14.69 30.15 -35.40
CA VAL A 10 -14.31 31.03 -34.30
C VAL A 10 -13.84 30.25 -33.07
N ILE A 11 -12.62 30.51 -32.59
CA ILE A 11 -12.18 30.09 -31.25
C ILE A 11 -12.76 31.11 -30.26
N SER A 12 -13.96 30.82 -29.74
CA SER A 12 -14.50 31.48 -28.56
C SER A 12 -13.82 30.90 -27.33
N VAL A 13 -13.03 31.73 -26.64
CA VAL A 13 -12.54 31.50 -25.30
C VAL A 13 -13.75 31.46 -24.34
N VAL A 14 -14.19 30.28 -23.97
CA VAL A 14 -15.15 30.08 -22.86
C VAL A 14 -14.34 29.75 -21.62
N ILE A 15 -14.02 30.77 -20.83
CA ILE A 15 -13.61 30.60 -19.44
C ILE A 15 -14.88 30.17 -18.69
N PHE A 16 -15.01 28.87 -18.44
CA PHE A 16 -15.98 28.34 -17.47
C PHE A 16 -15.49 28.72 -16.07
N LEU A 17 -15.85 29.92 -15.61
CA LEU A 17 -15.86 30.26 -14.20
C LEU A 17 -17.05 29.54 -13.57
N THR A 18 -16.88 28.27 -13.23
CA THR A 18 -17.76 27.61 -12.26
C THR A 18 -17.47 28.22 -10.91
N VAL A 19 -18.20 29.27 -10.56
CA VAL A 19 -18.28 29.75 -9.18
C VAL A 19 -19.06 28.69 -8.42
N ASN A 20 -18.35 27.70 -7.87
CA ASN A 20 -18.90 26.83 -6.85
C ASN A 20 -19.15 27.69 -5.61
N PHE A 21 -20.37 28.20 -5.47
CA PHE A 21 -20.87 28.67 -4.17
C PHE A 21 -21.00 27.44 -3.26
N SER A 22 -19.90 27.02 -2.65
CA SER A 22 -19.94 26.15 -1.48
C SER A 22 -20.55 26.97 -0.35
N PHE A 23 -21.78 26.65 0.04
CA PHE A 23 -22.34 27.14 1.30
C PHE A 23 -21.44 26.61 2.41
N ALA A 24 -20.53 27.44 2.92
CA ALA A 24 -19.72 27.11 4.07
C ALA A 24 -20.67 26.84 5.25
N VAL A 25 -20.73 25.58 5.70
CA VAL A 25 -21.49 25.23 6.89
C VAL A 25 -20.76 25.85 8.07
N GLU A 26 -21.31 26.90 8.66
CA GLU A 26 -20.69 27.66 9.76
C GLU A 26 -20.34 26.72 10.93
N PHE A 27 -21.28 25.86 11.33
CA PHE A 27 -21.10 24.88 12.40
C PHE A 27 -20.81 23.47 11.83
N GLY A 28 -19.53 23.13 11.75
CA GLY A 28 -19.03 21.83 11.28
C GLY A 28 -17.50 21.77 11.41
N CYS A 29 -16.91 20.61 11.16
CA CYS A 29 -15.46 20.43 11.17
C CYS A 29 -14.78 21.26 10.08
N LYS A 30 -13.63 21.86 10.40
CA LYS A 30 -12.88 22.74 9.48
C LYS A 30 -11.50 22.19 9.16
N ASP A 31 -11.05 22.40 7.94
CA ASP A 31 -9.68 22.11 7.52
C ASP A 31 -8.71 23.26 7.76
N GLU A 32 -7.47 23.10 7.28
CA GLU A 32 -6.40 24.11 7.36
C GLU A 32 -6.73 25.40 6.62
N ASP A 33 -7.65 25.39 5.65
CA ASP A 33 -8.07 26.58 4.90
C ASP A 33 -9.37 27.19 5.46
N GLY A 34 -9.93 26.60 6.53
CA GLY A 34 -11.20 27.01 7.12
C GLY A 34 -12.43 26.52 6.35
N GLN A 35 -12.24 25.61 5.39
CA GLN A 35 -13.32 25.01 4.63
C GLN A 35 -13.97 23.88 5.42
N SER A 36 -15.27 23.67 5.18
CA SER A 36 -16.02 22.60 5.84
C SER A 36 -15.60 21.22 5.32
N VAL A 37 -15.24 20.34 6.24
CA VAL A 37 -14.94 18.93 5.98
C VAL A 37 -15.91 18.02 6.73
N ASP A 38 -16.10 16.81 6.22
CA ASP A 38 -17.04 15.86 6.86
C ASP A 38 -16.49 15.32 8.18
N TRP A 39 -15.17 15.12 8.23
CA TRP A 39 -14.44 14.74 9.43
C TRP A 39 -12.96 15.10 9.27
N PHE A 40 -12.26 15.23 10.39
CA PHE A 40 -10.80 15.23 10.41
C PHE A 40 -10.27 14.50 11.64
N VAL A 41 -9.05 13.99 11.50
CA VAL A 41 -8.20 13.56 12.60
C VAL A 41 -7.03 14.51 12.70
N ASN A 42 -6.74 14.95 13.92
CA ASN A 42 -5.58 15.78 14.24
C ASN A 42 -4.75 15.03 15.30
N TYR A 43 -3.46 14.85 15.00
CA TYR A 43 -2.50 14.19 15.87
C TYR A 43 -1.44 15.20 16.26
N LYS A 44 -1.58 15.76 17.46
CA LYS A 44 -0.57 16.66 18.03
C LYS A 44 0.65 15.82 18.43
N ILE A 45 1.81 16.16 17.89
CA ILE A 45 3.05 15.38 18.01
C ILE A 45 3.72 15.78 19.34
N PRO A 46 4.23 14.83 20.16
CA PRO A 46 4.93 15.18 21.40
C PRO A 46 6.10 16.15 21.14
N LYS A 47 6.56 16.80 22.21
CA LYS A 47 7.71 17.70 22.13
C LYS A 47 8.97 16.91 21.75
N LEU A 48 9.56 17.21 20.59
CA LEU A 48 10.77 16.57 20.08
C LEU A 48 11.90 17.61 19.99
N GLU A 49 12.71 17.77 21.04
CA GLU A 49 13.75 18.81 21.09
C GLU A 49 14.97 18.47 20.23
N GLN A 50 15.40 17.21 20.25
CA GLN A 50 16.64 16.79 19.59
C GLN A 50 16.49 16.82 18.06
N GLY A 51 17.28 17.66 17.39
CA GLY A 51 17.32 17.74 15.93
C GLY A 51 16.29 18.69 15.29
N TYR A 52 15.38 19.29 16.08
CA TYR A 52 14.27 20.10 15.56
C TYR A 52 14.21 21.54 16.12
N SER A 53 15.32 22.04 16.65
CA SER A 53 15.40 23.37 17.27
C SER A 53 14.83 24.47 16.35
N GLY A 54 14.01 25.36 16.90
CA GLY A 54 13.36 26.46 16.17
C GLY A 54 12.15 26.05 15.34
N THR A 55 11.58 24.87 15.55
CA THR A 55 10.37 24.40 14.86
C THR A 55 9.25 24.06 15.85
N ASN A 56 8.01 23.99 15.35
CA ASN A 56 6.85 23.55 16.14
C ASN A 56 7.04 22.16 16.78
N LEU A 57 7.90 21.30 16.23
CA LEU A 57 8.24 19.98 16.81
C LEU A 57 9.02 20.15 18.12
N ALA A 58 10.03 21.02 18.15
CA ALA A 58 10.79 21.32 19.36
C ALA A 58 9.97 22.04 20.42
N ASP A 59 8.95 22.80 20.01
CA ASP A 59 8.04 23.50 20.93
C ASP A 59 6.91 22.60 21.43
N GLY A 60 6.71 21.42 20.83
CA GLY A 60 5.58 20.54 21.15
C GLY A 60 4.24 21.13 20.73
N THR A 61 4.24 21.93 19.67
CA THR A 61 3.02 22.56 19.12
C THR A 61 2.70 22.09 17.70
N ALA A 62 3.56 21.25 17.12
CA ALA A 62 3.33 20.62 15.82
C ALA A 62 2.19 19.60 15.90
N TYR A 63 1.48 19.47 14.78
CA TYR A 63 0.48 18.42 14.60
C TYR A 63 0.47 17.93 13.16
N ALA A 64 0.11 16.67 13.00
CA ALA A 64 -0.21 16.09 11.70
C ALA A 64 -1.72 15.85 11.59
N TYR A 65 -2.26 15.85 10.37
CA TYR A 65 -3.69 15.68 10.17
C TYR A 65 -4.03 14.82 8.95
N MET A 66 -5.27 14.36 8.94
CA MET A 66 -6.00 13.76 7.83
C MET A 66 -7.43 14.29 7.85
N SER A 67 -8.05 14.48 6.69
CA SER A 67 -9.45 14.87 6.58
C SER A 67 -10.20 14.01 5.57
N SER A 68 -11.50 14.24 5.45
CA SER A 68 -12.33 13.67 4.37
C SER A 68 -11.78 13.92 2.97
N ASP A 69 -11.01 15.00 2.79
CA ASP A 69 -10.54 15.47 1.49
C ASP A 69 -9.14 14.93 1.19
N THR A 70 -8.34 14.68 2.22
CA THR A 70 -7.01 14.05 2.11
C THR A 70 -6.90 12.77 2.96
N PRO A 71 -7.69 11.72 2.68
CA PRO A 71 -7.71 10.51 3.50
C PRO A 71 -6.49 9.62 3.25
N GLY A 72 -5.90 9.09 4.32
CA GLY A 72 -4.90 8.02 4.26
C GLY A 72 -3.44 8.46 4.18
N ARG A 73 -3.14 9.74 4.43
CA ARG A 73 -1.77 10.25 4.54
C ARG A 73 -1.68 11.28 5.66
N TRP A 74 -0.73 11.09 6.57
CA TRP A 74 -0.40 12.12 7.56
C TRP A 74 0.26 13.31 6.88
N ILE A 75 -0.37 14.49 7.02
CA ILE A 75 0.17 15.77 6.56
C ILE A 75 0.62 16.54 7.78
N LEU A 76 1.91 16.88 7.85
CA LEU A 76 2.42 17.77 8.91
C LEU A 76 1.94 19.19 8.61
N SER A 77 1.25 19.81 9.57
CA SER A 77 0.80 21.18 9.43
C SER A 77 1.97 22.16 9.57
N GLU A 78 1.94 23.24 8.79
CA GLU A 78 2.83 24.38 8.96
C GLU A 78 2.36 25.29 10.11
N GLN A 79 1.10 25.15 10.53
CA GLN A 79 0.52 25.91 11.63
C GLN A 79 0.90 25.28 12.98
N SER A 80 0.92 26.11 14.01
CA SER A 80 1.04 25.66 15.39
C SER A 80 -0.35 25.40 15.96
N ILE A 81 -0.52 24.29 16.70
CA ILE A 81 -1.82 23.96 17.32
C ILE A 81 -2.29 25.03 18.31
N THR A 82 -1.39 25.87 18.82
CA THR A 82 -1.71 26.93 19.79
C THR A 82 -2.30 28.18 19.14
N THR A 83 -2.27 28.27 17.81
CA THR A 83 -2.69 29.47 17.06
C THR A 83 -4.11 29.37 16.53
N ASP A 84 -4.73 30.54 16.32
CA ASP A 84 -6.06 30.68 15.73
C ASP A 84 -6.16 30.21 14.27
N SER A 85 -5.03 30.05 13.59
CA SER A 85 -4.96 29.48 12.24
C SER A 85 -5.03 27.96 12.22
N SER A 86 -4.95 27.27 13.36
CA SER A 86 -5.01 25.80 13.42
C SER A 86 -6.40 25.26 13.07
N MET A 87 -6.45 24.03 12.55
CA MET A 87 -7.73 23.33 12.26
C MET A 87 -8.65 23.26 13.50
N LEU A 88 -8.05 23.01 14.67
CA LEU A 88 -8.77 22.90 15.93
C LEU A 88 -9.41 24.24 16.31
N ALA A 89 -8.65 25.34 16.22
CA ALA A 89 -9.16 26.69 16.49
C ALA A 89 -10.30 27.07 15.54
N LYS A 90 -10.07 26.91 14.22
CA LYS A 90 -11.06 27.19 13.16
C LYS A 90 -12.37 26.45 13.37
N THR A 91 -12.30 25.20 13.85
CA THR A 91 -13.49 24.39 14.15
C THR A 91 -14.25 24.90 15.37
N LEU A 92 -13.55 25.41 16.39
CA LEU A 92 -14.16 25.89 17.63
C LEU A 92 -14.60 27.36 17.59
N HIS A 93 -14.01 28.18 16.71
CA HIS A 93 -14.34 29.60 16.59
C HIS A 93 -15.84 29.89 16.46
N PRO A 94 -16.64 29.19 15.63
CA PRO A 94 -18.07 29.45 15.52
C PRO A 94 -18.80 29.30 16.86
N VAL A 95 -18.49 28.26 17.65
CA VAL A 95 -19.15 28.04 18.95
C VAL A 95 -18.62 28.98 20.04
N ILE A 96 -17.37 29.45 19.95
CA ILE A 96 -16.79 30.40 20.91
C ILE A 96 -17.39 31.81 20.70
N HIS A 97 -17.55 32.26 19.45
CA HIS A 97 -18.01 33.62 19.14
C HIS A 97 -19.54 33.76 19.05
N ASN A 98 -20.26 32.70 18.67
CA ASN A 98 -21.72 32.72 18.47
C ASN A 98 -22.44 31.83 19.48
N LYS A 99 -22.01 31.86 20.74
CA LYS A 99 -22.56 31.01 21.81
C LYS A 99 -24.06 31.12 21.99
N GLU A 100 -24.59 32.33 22.04
CA GLU A 100 -26.01 32.60 22.33
C GLU A 100 -26.96 31.97 21.30
N GLU A 101 -26.47 31.76 20.07
CA GLU A 101 -27.24 31.18 18.96
C GLU A 101 -26.99 29.68 18.76
N ALA A 102 -26.15 29.06 19.59
CA ALA A 102 -25.70 27.68 19.41
C ALA A 102 -26.13 26.77 20.57
N THR A 103 -26.40 25.52 20.24
CA THR A 103 -26.48 24.44 21.23
C THR A 103 -25.10 23.84 21.38
N TYR A 104 -24.57 23.80 22.59
CA TYR A 104 -23.23 23.26 22.84
C TYR A 104 -23.11 22.56 24.18
N LEU A 105 -22.12 21.66 24.26
CA LEU A 105 -21.76 20.93 25.46
C LEU A 105 -20.24 20.74 25.46
N PHE A 106 -19.57 21.38 26.42
CA PHE A 106 -18.15 21.23 26.68
C PHE A 106 -17.96 20.27 27.87
N TYR A 107 -17.21 19.20 27.65
CA TYR A 107 -16.96 18.18 28.67
C TYR A 107 -15.49 17.80 28.72
N ASN A 108 -14.97 17.64 29.93
CA ASN A 108 -13.58 17.28 30.18
C ASN A 108 -13.45 16.82 31.64
N ASP A 109 -12.93 15.61 31.88
CA ASP A 109 -12.70 15.09 33.23
C ASP A 109 -11.57 15.82 33.98
N ASP A 110 -10.74 16.55 33.24
CA ASP A 110 -9.77 17.50 33.78
C ASP A 110 -9.98 18.89 33.12
N PRO A 111 -11.02 19.64 33.53
CA PRO A 111 -11.48 20.83 32.81
C PRO A 111 -10.52 22.02 32.94
N PRO A 112 -10.68 23.06 32.09
CA PRO A 112 -9.90 24.30 32.14
C PRO A 112 -9.86 24.95 33.53
N VAL A 113 -8.89 25.85 33.74
CA VAL A 113 -8.74 26.60 35.00
C VAL A 113 -10.03 27.35 35.33
N GLY A 114 -10.45 27.31 36.60
CA GLY A 114 -11.70 27.92 37.07
C GLY A 114 -12.88 26.93 37.19
N PHE A 115 -12.74 25.70 36.69
CA PHE A 115 -13.72 24.64 36.85
C PHE A 115 -13.17 23.50 37.72
N ASN A 116 -14.01 22.97 38.63
CA ASN A 116 -13.66 21.81 39.47
C ASN A 116 -13.91 20.49 38.72
N GLY A 117 -12.96 19.53 38.77
CA GLY A 117 -13.20 18.11 38.42
C GLY A 117 -13.92 17.38 39.57
N THR A 118 -14.49 16.18 39.47
CA THR A 118 -14.49 15.09 38.48
C THR A 118 -15.95 14.67 38.18
N SER A 119 -16.13 13.78 37.20
CA SER A 119 -17.26 12.84 37.16
C SER A 119 -16.72 11.45 36.80
N ASN A 120 -17.56 10.40 36.89
CA ASN A 120 -17.13 9.01 36.73
C ASN A 120 -16.53 8.69 35.34
N GLY A 121 -16.75 9.52 34.32
CA GLY A 121 -16.21 9.33 32.97
C GLY A 121 -14.76 9.82 32.80
N HIS A 122 -13.95 9.11 32.01
CA HIS A 122 -12.71 9.60 31.41
C HIS A 122 -13.00 10.00 29.97
N LEU A 123 -13.45 11.24 29.75
CA LEU A 123 -13.95 11.72 28.45
C LEU A 123 -13.63 13.19 28.27
N LYS A 124 -13.30 13.60 27.05
CA LYS A 124 -13.15 15.02 26.73
C LYS A 124 -13.63 15.33 25.32
N GLY A 125 -14.31 16.47 25.16
CA GLY A 125 -14.83 16.85 23.87
C GLY A 125 -15.76 18.05 23.88
N VAL A 126 -16.24 18.36 22.68
CA VAL A 126 -17.16 19.45 22.39
C VAL A 126 -18.24 18.92 21.46
N VAL A 127 -19.50 19.13 21.84
CA VAL A 127 -20.65 18.98 20.95
C VAL A 127 -21.14 20.39 20.64
N ALA A 128 -21.33 20.74 19.37
CA ALA A 128 -21.86 22.05 19.00
C ALA A 128 -22.73 21.96 17.74
N PHE A 129 -23.93 22.54 17.79
CA PHE A 129 -24.92 22.52 16.72
C PHE A 129 -25.61 23.87 16.55
N LYS A 130 -25.89 24.23 15.29
CA LYS A 130 -26.72 25.38 14.92
C LYS A 130 -27.54 25.04 13.67
N GLY A 131 -28.86 25.21 13.75
CA GLY A 131 -29.76 24.86 12.66
C GLY A 131 -29.70 23.37 12.32
N LYS A 132 -29.33 23.03 11.08
CA LYS A 132 -29.35 21.65 10.55
C LYS A 132 -28.07 20.84 10.78
N TYR A 133 -26.98 21.49 11.18
CA TYR A 133 -25.66 20.89 11.21
C TYR A 133 -24.91 21.25 12.50
N GLY A 134 -23.92 20.43 12.79
CA GLY A 134 -23.01 20.64 13.90
C GLY A 134 -21.86 19.65 13.83
N PHE A 135 -21.08 19.60 14.90
CA PHE A 135 -20.01 18.63 15.03
C PHE A 135 -19.97 18.01 16.42
N TRP A 136 -19.36 16.83 16.47
CA TRP A 136 -18.88 16.22 17.69
C TRP A 136 -17.38 16.05 17.60
N LEU A 137 -16.67 16.67 18.54
CA LEU A 137 -15.22 16.65 18.65
C LEU A 137 -14.83 15.86 19.90
N ILE A 138 -14.04 14.80 19.72
CA ILE A 138 -13.49 13.93 20.77
C ILE A 138 -11.99 14.19 20.86
N HIS A 139 -11.43 14.40 22.06
CA HIS A 139 -10.00 14.68 22.21
C HIS A 139 -9.39 14.12 23.50
N SER A 140 -8.06 14.06 23.56
CA SER A 140 -7.32 13.62 24.75
C SER A 140 -6.73 14.75 25.63
N ILE A 141 -6.86 16.00 25.19
CA ILE A 141 -6.19 17.19 25.75
C ILE A 141 -6.71 17.58 27.16
N PRO A 142 -5.91 17.45 28.24
CA PRO A 142 -6.28 17.92 29.58
C PRO A 142 -6.32 19.45 29.65
N LYS A 143 -7.15 20.02 30.53
CA LYS A 143 -7.31 21.47 30.75
C LYS A 143 -7.77 22.28 29.53
N PHE A 144 -8.26 21.62 28.48
CA PHE A 144 -8.70 22.25 27.23
C PHE A 144 -10.21 22.51 27.19
N GLY A 145 -10.57 23.52 26.39
CA GLY A 145 -11.95 23.94 26.11
C GLY A 145 -12.35 25.21 26.86
N GLU A 146 -11.43 26.17 26.99
CA GLU A 146 -11.83 27.54 27.34
C GLU A 146 -12.83 28.05 26.31
N THR A 147 -13.85 28.74 26.79
CA THR A 147 -15.01 29.08 25.96
C THR A 147 -15.08 30.57 25.66
N ARG A 148 -14.19 31.41 26.21
CA ARG A 148 -14.13 32.84 25.90
C ARG A 148 -13.25 33.13 24.69
N GLU A 149 -12.16 32.41 24.58
CA GLU A 149 -11.19 32.50 23.50
C GLU A 149 -10.57 31.13 23.25
N TYR A 150 -9.99 30.93 22.07
CA TYR A 150 -9.25 29.71 21.80
C TYR A 150 -7.91 29.73 22.55
N ARG A 151 -7.70 28.73 23.41
CA ARG A 151 -6.42 28.56 24.10
C ARG A 151 -6.03 27.09 24.20
N TYR A 152 -4.89 26.76 23.61
CA TYR A 152 -4.29 25.46 23.80
C TYR A 152 -3.47 25.45 25.10
N PRO A 153 -3.69 24.47 26.01
CA PRO A 153 -3.13 24.53 27.35
C PRO A 153 -1.66 24.10 27.38
N ASN A 154 -0.83 24.86 28.10
CA ASN A 154 0.62 24.68 28.13
C ASN A 154 1.05 23.27 28.59
N ASN A 155 0.32 22.67 29.53
CA ASN A 155 0.62 21.32 30.04
C ASN A 155 0.38 20.22 28.99
N ALA A 156 -0.40 20.50 27.93
CA ALA A 156 -0.62 19.56 26.84
C ALA A 156 0.38 19.72 25.68
N MET A 157 1.39 20.59 25.81
CA MET A 157 2.46 20.75 24.82
C MET A 157 3.51 19.63 24.89
N VAL A 158 3.64 18.94 26.02
CA VAL A 158 4.68 17.92 26.21
C VAL A 158 4.35 16.62 25.47
N ASN A 159 3.15 16.08 25.69
CA ASN A 159 2.79 14.74 25.20
C ASN A 159 1.94 14.79 23.93
N GLY A 160 1.99 13.71 23.15
CA GLY A 160 1.13 13.50 21.99
C GLY A 160 -0.36 13.52 22.35
N GLN A 161 -1.23 13.97 21.44
CA GLN A 161 -2.68 14.01 21.64
C GLN A 161 -3.42 13.67 20.35
N SER A 162 -4.56 13.01 20.47
CA SER A 162 -5.49 12.80 19.35
C SER A 162 -6.73 13.66 19.48
N ILE A 163 -7.21 14.15 18.34
CA ILE A 163 -8.50 14.82 18.17
C ILE A 163 -9.20 14.17 16.96
N LEU A 164 -10.47 13.83 17.11
CA LEU A 164 -11.36 13.45 16.03
C LEU A 164 -12.54 14.41 16.02
N CYS A 165 -12.79 15.07 14.89
CA CYS A 165 -14.00 15.84 14.66
C CYS A 165 -14.83 15.16 13.57
N VAL A 166 -16.14 15.05 13.79
CA VAL A 166 -17.09 14.57 12.79
C VAL A 166 -18.28 15.53 12.69
N SER A 167 -18.60 15.95 11.46
CA SER A 167 -19.75 16.78 11.13
C SER A 167 -21.02 15.92 11.05
N PHE A 168 -22.07 16.34 11.75
CA PHE A 168 -23.34 15.61 11.86
C PHE A 168 -24.52 16.49 11.49
N ASN A 169 -25.62 15.85 11.09
CA ASN A 169 -26.91 16.51 11.06
C ASN A 169 -27.49 16.61 12.48
N THR A 170 -28.22 17.68 12.79
CA THR A 170 -28.86 17.88 14.12
C THR A 170 -29.76 16.72 14.54
N THR A 171 -30.29 15.93 13.60
CA THR A 171 -31.04 14.70 13.92
C THR A 171 -30.22 13.66 14.69
N SER A 172 -28.89 13.71 14.63
CA SER A 172 -27.98 12.82 15.38
C SER A 172 -27.74 13.28 16.82
N LEU A 173 -28.18 14.49 17.19
CA LEU A 173 -27.88 15.09 18.49
C LEU A 173 -28.39 14.23 19.66
N ASN A 174 -29.62 13.70 19.58
CA ASN A 174 -30.16 12.83 20.64
C ASN A 174 -29.29 11.60 20.89
N GLU A 175 -28.82 10.97 19.82
CA GLU A 175 -28.03 9.76 19.89
C GLU A 175 -26.63 10.02 20.49
N ILE A 176 -26.02 11.15 20.12
CA ILE A 176 -24.75 11.62 20.70
C ILE A 176 -24.94 11.91 22.20
N CYS A 177 -25.98 12.65 22.57
CA CYS A 177 -26.32 12.92 23.97
C CYS A 177 -26.61 11.63 24.76
N SER A 178 -27.29 10.66 24.16
CA SER A 178 -27.58 9.37 24.80
C SER A 178 -26.30 8.54 25.05
N GLN A 179 -25.31 8.62 24.14
CA GLN A 179 -23.97 8.07 24.38
C GLN A 179 -23.26 8.76 25.54
N LEU A 180 -23.27 10.09 25.56
CA LEU A 180 -22.67 10.85 26.65
C LEU A 180 -23.32 10.52 28.00
N LEU A 181 -24.64 10.34 28.07
CA LEU A 181 -25.32 9.92 29.31
C LEU A 181 -24.83 8.57 29.85
N HIS A 182 -24.42 7.63 28.99
CA HIS A 182 -23.83 6.35 29.41
C HIS A 182 -22.44 6.52 29.99
N CYS A 183 -21.63 7.41 29.43
CA CYS A 183 -20.25 7.56 29.86
C CYS A 183 -20.07 8.44 31.11
N SER A 184 -21.11 9.14 31.58
CA SER A 184 -21.06 10.03 32.75
C SER A 184 -19.99 11.15 32.67
N PRO A 185 -19.95 11.98 31.60
CA PRO A 185 -18.96 13.04 31.40
C PRO A 185 -19.05 14.17 32.42
N LYS A 186 -17.90 14.85 32.60
CA LYS A 186 -17.83 16.06 33.39
C LYS A 186 -18.12 17.23 32.48
N ILE A 187 -19.38 17.64 32.45
CA ILE A 187 -19.85 18.83 31.75
C ILE A 187 -19.55 20.03 32.63
N TYR A 188 -18.87 21.03 32.07
CA TYR A 188 -18.53 22.26 32.78
C TYR A 188 -19.16 23.50 32.15
N GLU A 189 -19.59 23.41 30.90
CA GLU A 189 -20.31 24.48 30.21
C GLU A 189 -21.24 23.90 29.15
N SER A 190 -22.49 24.36 29.11
CA SER A 190 -23.51 23.84 28.20
C SER A 190 -24.61 24.86 27.97
N GLN A 191 -25.20 24.83 26.77
CA GLN A 191 -26.38 25.58 26.40
C GLN A 191 -27.20 24.76 25.40
N VAL A 192 -28.52 24.89 25.44
CA VAL A 192 -29.42 24.33 24.44
C VAL A 192 -30.37 25.41 23.95
N THR A 193 -30.46 25.56 22.63
CA THR A 193 -31.45 26.42 21.96
C THR A 193 -32.78 25.69 21.81
N ASP A 194 -33.88 26.44 21.72
CA ASP A 194 -35.22 25.86 21.57
C ASP A 194 -35.32 24.94 20.33
N ASP A 195 -34.72 25.36 19.22
CA ASP A 195 -34.69 24.59 17.96
C ASP A 195 -33.98 23.25 18.11
N ALA A 196 -32.87 23.20 18.87
CA ALA A 196 -32.17 21.94 19.10
C ALA A 196 -32.87 21.08 20.17
N ALA A 197 -33.54 21.72 21.14
CA ALA A 197 -34.26 21.04 22.21
C ALA A 197 -35.39 20.15 21.66
N SER A 198 -35.97 20.47 20.51
CA SER A 198 -36.98 19.61 19.86
C SER A 198 -36.41 18.29 19.31
N PHE A 199 -35.10 18.21 19.10
CA PHE A 199 -34.43 16.96 18.70
C PHE A 199 -34.01 16.11 19.89
N LEU A 200 -34.18 16.58 21.13
CA LEU A 200 -33.79 15.88 22.35
C LEU A 200 -35.00 15.29 23.05
N ASP A 201 -34.85 14.07 23.58
CA ASP A 201 -35.78 13.52 24.55
C ASP A 201 -35.58 14.12 25.95
N ASP A 202 -36.52 13.88 26.86
CA ASP A 202 -36.48 14.47 28.21
C ASP A 202 -35.24 14.06 29.00
N LYS A 203 -34.68 12.88 28.71
CA LYS A 203 -33.51 12.36 29.42
C LYS A 203 -32.23 13.02 28.92
N THR A 204 -32.04 13.12 27.62
CA THR A 204 -30.88 13.77 26.99
C THR A 204 -30.85 15.27 27.24
N LYS A 205 -32.01 15.95 27.33
CA LYS A 205 -32.10 17.34 27.80
C LYS A 205 -31.43 17.56 29.16
N THR A 206 -31.41 16.56 30.04
CA THR A 206 -30.79 16.69 31.36
C THR A 206 -29.27 16.92 31.31
N LEU A 207 -28.58 16.58 30.21
CA LEU A 207 -27.16 16.90 30.03
C LEU A 207 -26.87 18.41 30.04
N PHE A 208 -27.85 19.23 29.64
CA PHE A 208 -27.74 20.69 29.61
C PHE A 208 -28.19 21.34 30.93
N THR A 209 -28.30 20.54 32.00
CA THR A 209 -28.70 21.00 33.34
C THR A 209 -27.58 20.74 34.34
N SER A 210 -27.71 21.31 35.54
CA SER A 210 -26.75 21.07 36.64
C SER A 210 -26.77 19.64 37.20
N LYS A 211 -27.78 18.81 36.85
CA LYS A 211 -27.93 17.44 37.34
C LYS A 211 -28.33 16.47 36.21
N PRO A 212 -27.38 16.06 35.35
CA PRO A 212 -27.65 15.06 34.31
C PRO A 212 -28.09 13.70 34.88
N SER A 213 -29.07 13.08 34.22
CA SER A 213 -29.63 11.78 34.59
C SER A 213 -28.84 10.63 33.97
N PHE A 214 -27.58 10.46 34.39
CA PHE A 214 -26.66 9.47 33.84
C PHE A 214 -27.18 8.03 33.92
N ASN A 215 -26.83 7.22 32.92
CA ASN A 215 -27.21 5.80 32.84
C ASN A 215 -26.23 4.96 33.66
N ARG A 216 -26.70 4.54 34.85
CA ARG A 216 -25.93 3.76 35.82
C ARG A 216 -26.55 2.40 36.11
N LYS A 217 -27.34 1.86 35.18
CA LYS A 217 -28.00 0.56 35.30
C LYS A 217 -27.68 -0.26 34.06
N GLU A 218 -27.79 -1.58 34.20
CA GLU A 218 -27.60 -2.50 33.07
C GLU A 218 -28.59 -2.23 31.92
N PRO A 219 -28.15 -2.42 30.66
CA PRO A 219 -26.79 -2.74 30.23
C PRO A 219 -25.81 -1.57 30.48
N PHE A 220 -24.58 -1.86 30.91
CA PHE A 220 -23.59 -0.83 31.23
C PHE A 220 -22.87 -0.28 29.99
N GLU A 221 -23.12 -0.88 28.85
CA GLU A 221 -22.55 -0.55 27.55
C GLU A 221 -23.65 -0.10 26.59
N ARG A 222 -23.25 0.78 25.66
CA ARG A 222 -24.12 1.20 24.55
C ARG A 222 -23.33 1.31 23.25
N ILE A 223 -23.88 0.69 22.23
CA ILE A 223 -23.33 0.64 20.88
C ILE A 223 -24.33 1.34 19.96
N THR A 224 -23.89 2.32 19.20
CA THR A 224 -24.80 3.17 18.42
C THR A 224 -24.21 3.54 17.07
N PRO A 225 -24.90 3.18 15.97
CA PRO A 225 -24.50 3.63 14.65
C PRO A 225 -24.83 5.12 14.48
N LEU A 226 -23.88 5.87 13.93
CA LEU A 226 -24.01 7.27 13.55
C LEU A 226 -23.62 7.44 12.09
N LYS A 227 -24.14 8.49 11.44
CA LYS A 227 -23.77 8.85 10.06
C LYS A 227 -23.40 10.31 9.99
N SER A 228 -22.22 10.58 9.45
CA SER A 228 -21.77 11.95 9.21
C SER A 228 -22.58 12.63 8.08
N THR A 229 -22.35 13.92 7.89
CA THR A 229 -22.96 14.70 6.80
C THR A 229 -22.63 14.14 5.41
N GLY A 230 -21.40 13.66 5.22
CA GLY A 230 -20.86 12.99 4.03
C GLY A 230 -21.21 11.50 3.94
N LYS A 231 -22.15 11.03 4.78
CA LYS A 231 -22.70 9.66 4.79
C LYS A 231 -21.71 8.57 5.19
N MET A 232 -20.58 8.93 5.78
CA MET A 232 -19.67 7.95 6.38
C MET A 232 -20.30 7.38 7.65
N SER A 233 -20.30 6.04 7.75
CA SER A 233 -20.84 5.32 8.90
C SER A 233 -19.80 5.26 10.01
N PHE A 234 -20.24 5.60 11.22
CA PHE A 234 -19.49 5.46 12.46
C PHE A 234 -20.26 4.55 13.42
N ILE A 235 -19.53 3.88 14.31
CA ILE A 235 -20.09 3.17 15.45
C ILE A 235 -19.52 3.83 16.70
N SER A 236 -20.39 4.42 17.50
CA SER A 236 -20.03 4.94 18.82
C SER A 236 -20.16 3.82 19.84
N PHE A 237 -19.10 3.58 20.58
CA PHE A 237 -19.05 2.69 21.73
C PHE A 237 -18.99 3.50 23.00
N ALA A 238 -19.79 3.13 23.99
CA ALA A 238 -19.85 3.76 25.29
C ALA A 238 -19.92 2.68 26.39
N LYS A 239 -19.27 2.94 27.52
CA LYS A 239 -19.47 2.20 28.78
C LYS A 239 -19.64 3.15 29.96
N ASP A 240 -20.39 2.71 30.97
CA ASP A 240 -20.40 3.27 32.31
C ASP A 240 -19.26 2.68 33.16
N GLY A 241 -18.89 3.38 34.23
CA GLY A 241 -17.86 2.91 35.17
C GLY A 241 -18.21 1.59 35.87
N GLN A 242 -19.49 1.24 35.95
CA GLN A 242 -19.92 -0.05 36.54
C GLN A 242 -19.66 -1.26 35.65
N PHE A 243 -19.30 -1.09 34.37
CA PHE A 243 -18.88 -2.19 33.52
C PHE A 243 -17.58 -2.87 34.02
N LYS A 244 -16.71 -2.12 34.71
CA LYS A 244 -15.50 -2.62 35.42
C LYS A 244 -14.54 -3.45 34.57
N LYS A 245 -14.57 -3.29 33.25
CA LYS A 245 -13.69 -3.99 32.30
C LYS A 245 -13.14 -3.03 31.25
N ASP A 246 -12.12 -3.49 30.53
CA ASP A 246 -11.52 -2.78 29.40
C ASP A 246 -12.49 -2.68 28.22
N VAL A 247 -12.70 -1.46 27.72
CA VAL A 247 -13.63 -1.20 26.61
C VAL A 247 -13.14 -1.84 25.30
N TYR A 248 -11.82 -1.90 25.08
CA TYR A 248 -11.26 -2.41 23.83
C TYR A 248 -11.45 -3.93 23.71
N SER A 249 -10.98 -4.68 24.71
CA SER A 249 -11.03 -6.14 24.67
C SER A 249 -12.40 -6.74 25.03
N SER A 250 -13.24 -6.02 25.77
CA SER A 250 -14.54 -6.57 26.22
C SER A 250 -15.74 -6.11 25.38
N ILE A 251 -15.62 -5.01 24.62
CA ILE A 251 -16.73 -4.46 23.83
C ILE A 251 -16.30 -4.27 22.38
N ILE A 252 -15.28 -3.45 22.12
CA ILE A 252 -14.95 -3.02 20.75
C ILE A 252 -14.44 -4.18 19.89
N ALA A 253 -13.40 -4.90 20.30
CA ALA A 253 -12.85 -5.99 19.50
C ALA A 253 -13.87 -7.12 19.23
N PRO A 254 -14.67 -7.58 20.23
CA PRO A 254 -15.76 -8.52 20.00
C PRO A 254 -16.84 -8.03 19.02
N GLU A 255 -17.31 -6.79 19.16
CA GLU A 255 -18.36 -6.24 18.29
C GLU A 255 -17.86 -6.06 16.85
N LEU A 256 -16.64 -5.53 16.70
CA LEU A 256 -16.02 -5.31 15.40
C LEU A 256 -15.50 -6.61 14.75
N LYS A 257 -15.47 -7.69 15.53
CA LYS A 257 -14.94 -9.00 15.14
C LYS A 257 -13.52 -8.90 14.58
N ALA A 258 -12.66 -8.17 15.28
CA ALA A 258 -11.34 -7.79 14.79
C ALA A 258 -10.29 -7.78 15.91
N ASP A 259 -9.10 -8.30 15.61
CA ASP A 259 -7.91 -8.07 16.43
C ASP A 259 -7.47 -6.61 16.30
N LEU A 260 -7.08 -5.98 17.42
CA LEU A 260 -6.76 -4.55 17.48
C LEU A 260 -5.36 -4.31 18.05
N ALA A 261 -4.63 -3.36 17.45
CA ALA A 261 -3.53 -2.66 18.11
C ALA A 261 -4.06 -1.36 18.71
N THR A 262 -3.71 -1.07 19.95
CA THR A 262 -4.18 0.10 20.69
C THR A 262 -3.01 0.97 21.12
N GLU A 263 -3.04 2.24 20.71
CA GLU A 263 -2.21 3.28 21.32
C GLU A 263 -3.03 3.90 22.44
N THR A 264 -2.49 3.80 23.66
CA THR A 264 -3.05 4.50 24.80
C THR A 264 -1.94 4.84 25.79
N TRP A 265 -2.14 5.93 26.53
CA TRP A 265 -1.18 6.36 27.54
C TRP A 265 -0.83 5.25 28.54
N ARG A 266 0.44 4.81 28.54
CA ARG A 266 0.97 3.75 29.41
C ARG A 266 1.55 4.24 30.73
N ARG A 267 1.30 5.51 31.12
CA ARG A 267 1.65 6.04 32.45
C ARG A 267 0.38 6.41 33.20
N GLY A 268 0.12 5.71 34.30
CA GLY A 268 -1.04 5.95 35.15
C GLY A 268 -1.10 4.99 36.34
N SER A 269 -2.12 5.17 37.18
CA SER A 269 -2.30 4.34 38.37
C SER A 269 -2.81 2.93 38.03
N GLY A 270 -2.41 1.93 38.83
CA GLY A 270 -2.85 0.53 38.72
C GLY A 270 -2.06 -0.36 37.75
N GLY A 271 -1.13 0.21 36.97
CA GLY A 271 -0.42 -0.51 35.91
C GLY A 271 -1.21 -0.58 34.61
N PHE A 272 -0.49 -0.70 33.48
CA PHE A 272 -1.13 -0.92 32.18
C PHE A 272 -1.57 -2.38 32.07
N LEU A 273 -2.70 -2.61 31.40
CA LEU A 273 -3.23 -3.96 31.20
C LEU A 273 -2.31 -4.75 30.26
N PRO A 274 -2.10 -6.05 30.49
CA PRO A 274 -1.37 -6.88 29.53
C PRO A 274 -2.16 -7.05 28.22
N PRO A 275 -1.49 -7.44 27.12
CA PRO A 275 -2.18 -7.85 25.90
C PRO A 275 -3.22 -8.92 26.20
N ASN A 276 -4.43 -8.75 25.65
CA ASN A 276 -5.48 -9.75 25.78
C ASN A 276 -5.40 -10.70 24.57
N CYS A 277 -4.84 -11.89 24.78
CA CYS A 277 -4.73 -12.95 23.77
C CYS A 277 -5.63 -14.16 24.08
N THR A 278 -6.48 -14.09 25.10
CA THR A 278 -7.28 -15.23 25.60
C THR A 278 -8.75 -15.17 25.17
N SER A 279 -9.18 -14.05 24.59
CA SER A 279 -10.52 -13.90 24.03
C SER A 279 -10.59 -14.36 22.55
N SER A 280 -11.78 -14.31 21.94
CA SER A 280 -11.95 -14.59 20.49
C SER A 280 -11.19 -13.61 19.59
N TYR A 281 -10.81 -12.44 20.12
CA TYR A 281 -10.03 -11.43 19.41
C TYR A 281 -8.89 -10.90 20.28
N THR A 282 -7.76 -10.64 19.66
CA THR A 282 -6.56 -10.16 20.33
C THR A 282 -6.58 -8.64 20.43
N VAL A 283 -6.23 -8.10 21.60
CA VAL A 283 -5.95 -6.66 21.76
C VAL A 283 -4.55 -6.48 22.33
N ILE A 284 -3.69 -5.82 21.56
CA ILE A 284 -2.29 -5.56 21.91
C ILE A 284 -2.03 -4.06 22.08
N ASP A 285 -1.04 -3.72 22.90
CA ASP A 285 -0.62 -2.34 23.13
C ASP A 285 0.58 -1.96 22.28
N ILE A 286 0.50 -0.79 21.66
CA ILE A 286 1.62 -0.15 20.97
C ILE A 286 2.61 0.35 22.04
N SER A 287 3.91 0.21 21.78
CA SER A 287 4.99 0.66 22.69
C SER A 287 5.76 1.85 22.11
N GLN A 288 5.87 1.91 20.78
CA GLN A 288 6.57 2.95 20.05
C GLN A 288 5.80 3.31 18.77
N ILE A 289 5.74 4.61 18.52
CA ILE A 289 5.11 5.21 17.34
C ILE A 289 6.19 5.75 16.41
N LYS A 290 6.00 5.56 15.10
CA LYS A 290 6.80 6.19 14.04
C LYS A 290 5.90 6.87 13.02
N MET A 291 5.97 8.19 12.94
CA MET A 291 5.24 8.97 11.94
C MET A 291 6.19 9.50 10.87
N THR A 292 6.08 8.99 9.65
CA THR A 292 6.81 9.52 8.50
C THR A 292 6.09 10.74 7.93
N VAL A 293 6.70 11.92 8.04
CA VAL A 293 6.15 13.19 7.54
C VAL A 293 7.07 13.80 6.48
N LYS A 294 6.50 14.66 5.63
CA LYS A 294 7.29 15.42 4.65
C LYS A 294 7.70 16.75 5.26
N MET A 295 9.00 17.01 5.34
CA MET A 295 9.58 18.29 5.76
C MET A 295 10.37 18.87 4.59
N GLY A 296 9.81 19.91 3.95
CA GLY A 296 10.36 20.47 2.72
C GLY A 296 10.42 19.43 1.59
N ARG A 297 11.63 19.06 1.15
CA ARG A 297 11.86 18.06 0.08
C ARG A 297 12.24 16.67 0.61
N LYS A 298 12.32 16.48 1.93
CA LYS A 298 12.72 15.21 2.56
C LYS A 298 11.55 14.57 3.30
N ASN A 299 11.59 13.26 3.44
CA ASN A 299 10.75 12.54 4.39
C ASN A 299 11.55 12.36 5.69
N GLU A 300 10.91 12.60 6.82
CA GLU A 300 11.48 12.49 8.16
C GLU A 300 10.64 11.52 8.99
N ASP A 301 11.29 10.63 9.72
CA ASP A 301 10.65 9.66 10.60
C ASP A 301 10.65 10.21 12.04
N LEU A 302 9.48 10.62 12.52
CA LEU A 302 9.29 11.08 13.89
C LEU A 302 8.99 9.88 14.79
N VAL A 303 9.89 9.53 15.69
CA VAL A 303 9.77 8.36 16.56
C VAL A 303 9.61 8.78 18.02
N PHE A 304 8.60 8.25 18.71
CA PHE A 304 8.34 8.55 20.13
C PHE A 304 7.63 7.39 20.83
N SER A 305 7.70 7.37 22.16
CA SER A 305 7.11 6.29 22.97
C SER A 305 5.64 6.55 23.28
N SER A 306 4.83 5.49 23.39
CA SER A 306 3.46 5.55 23.95
C SER A 306 3.40 6.07 25.39
N THR A 307 4.55 6.16 26.07
CA THR A 307 4.65 6.79 27.40
C THR A 307 4.71 8.32 27.36
N GLU A 308 4.96 8.89 26.17
CA GLU A 308 5.00 10.32 25.84
C GLU A 308 3.77 10.73 25.01
N ASP A 309 2.76 9.86 24.95
CA ASP A 309 1.58 10.03 24.13
C ASP A 309 0.30 9.80 24.95
N HIS A 310 -0.62 10.76 24.90
CA HIS A 310 -1.94 10.66 25.53
C HIS A 310 -3.05 10.34 24.53
N SER A 311 -2.74 10.25 23.25
CA SER A 311 -3.67 9.82 22.22
C SER A 311 -4.23 8.44 22.56
N LYS A 312 -5.44 8.22 22.06
CA LYS A 312 -6.22 7.01 22.36
C LYS A 312 -6.90 6.58 21.10
N TRP A 313 -6.28 5.62 20.44
CA TRP A 313 -6.80 5.08 19.20
C TRP A 313 -6.53 3.59 19.10
N ALA A 314 -7.36 2.92 18.33
CA ALA A 314 -7.20 1.51 18.00
C ALA A 314 -7.30 1.33 16.50
N VAL A 315 -6.53 0.38 15.96
CA VAL A 315 -6.57 0.02 14.55
C VAL A 315 -6.65 -1.49 14.43
N SER A 316 -7.48 -1.98 13.50
CA SER A 316 -7.53 -3.42 13.26
C SER A 316 -6.21 -3.92 12.70
N LEU A 317 -5.71 -5.06 13.20
CA LEU A 317 -4.47 -5.67 12.72
C LEU A 317 -4.64 -6.26 11.32
N SER A 318 -5.79 -6.90 11.05
CA SER A 318 -6.13 -7.37 9.70
C SER A 318 -6.65 -6.25 8.81
N SER A 319 -6.27 -6.27 7.53
CA SER A 319 -6.78 -5.35 6.53
C SER A 319 -8.19 -5.68 6.05
N SER A 320 -8.68 -6.90 6.28
CA SER A 320 -10.06 -7.27 5.92
C SER A 320 -11.08 -6.52 6.77
N LYS A 321 -10.71 -6.17 8.01
CA LYS A 321 -11.58 -5.50 9.00
C LYS A 321 -11.64 -3.98 8.84
N ARG A 322 -10.52 -3.34 8.47
CA ARG A 322 -10.44 -1.91 8.09
C ARG A 322 -10.88 -0.93 9.17
N TRP A 323 -10.86 -1.32 10.44
CA TRP A 323 -11.37 -0.50 11.53
C TRP A 323 -10.32 0.46 12.06
N ILE A 324 -10.75 1.68 12.33
CA ILE A 324 -10.04 2.69 13.11
C ILE A 324 -11.01 3.16 14.18
N CYS A 325 -10.54 3.32 15.40
CA CYS A 325 -11.27 3.88 16.52
C CYS A 325 -10.45 4.99 17.15
N VAL A 326 -11.08 6.12 17.45
CA VAL A 326 -10.48 7.20 18.25
C VAL A 326 -11.39 7.45 19.44
N GLY A 327 -10.83 7.54 20.65
CA GLY A 327 -11.65 7.55 21.85
C GLY A 327 -11.02 8.22 23.05
N ASP A 328 -11.60 7.92 24.19
CA ASP A 328 -11.32 8.63 25.45
C ASP A 328 -10.58 7.78 26.48
N MET A 329 -10.57 6.45 26.30
CA MET A 329 -10.09 5.49 27.29
C MET A 329 -8.66 5.04 27.06
N ASN A 330 -7.82 5.06 28.10
CA ASN A 330 -6.57 4.32 28.06
C ASN A 330 -6.77 2.88 28.58
N ARG A 331 -5.79 2.01 28.33
CA ARG A 331 -5.78 0.62 28.82
C ARG A 331 -5.01 0.47 30.14
N MET A 332 -5.25 1.38 31.07
CA MET A 332 -4.77 1.26 32.45
C MET A 332 -5.82 0.61 33.34
N ASP A 333 -5.41 -0.22 34.31
CA ASP A 333 -6.32 -0.93 35.22
C ASP A 333 -7.29 0.03 35.94
N SER A 334 -6.79 1.20 36.36
CA SER A 334 -7.59 2.25 37.00
C SER A 334 -8.76 2.76 36.16
N GLN A 335 -8.75 2.60 34.82
CA GLN A 335 -9.84 3.04 33.97
C GLN A 335 -10.97 2.01 33.83
N ALA A 336 -10.80 0.79 34.32
CA ALA A 336 -11.87 -0.21 34.32
C ALA A 336 -13.14 0.35 34.99
N ASN A 337 -12.98 1.12 36.07
CA ASN A 337 -14.05 1.70 36.88
C ASN A 337 -14.57 3.06 36.37
N ARG A 338 -14.18 3.50 35.18
CA ARG A 338 -14.57 4.80 34.62
C ARG A 338 -15.41 4.63 33.36
N GLY A 339 -16.34 5.55 33.16
CA GLY A 339 -17.12 5.64 31.93
C GLY A 339 -16.27 6.18 30.78
N GLY A 340 -16.57 5.80 29.55
CA GLY A 340 -15.63 5.98 28.46
C GLY A 340 -16.08 5.35 27.16
N GLY A 341 -15.48 5.76 26.05
CA GLY A 341 -15.86 5.24 24.74
C GLY A 341 -14.84 5.45 23.64
N ALA A 342 -15.26 5.09 22.42
CA ALA A 342 -14.56 5.39 21.19
C ALA A 342 -15.55 5.52 20.03
N LEU A 343 -15.20 6.34 19.05
CA LEU A 343 -15.89 6.41 17.78
C LEU A 343 -15.08 5.64 16.73
N CYS A 344 -15.67 4.60 16.17
CA CYS A 344 -15.03 3.70 15.22
C CYS A 344 -15.62 3.83 13.82
N PHE A 345 -14.81 3.66 12.79
CA PHE A 345 -15.23 3.71 11.39
C PHE A 345 -14.35 2.82 10.51
N GLN A 346 -14.86 2.45 9.34
CA GLN A 346 -14.11 1.65 8.36
C GLN A 346 -13.49 2.51 7.27
N SER A 347 -12.19 2.35 7.05
CA SER A 347 -11.51 2.91 5.89
C SER A 347 -10.18 2.20 5.67
N ALA A 348 -10.01 1.58 4.49
CA ALA A 348 -8.75 0.93 4.14
C ALA A 348 -7.57 1.93 4.16
N LYS A 349 -7.79 3.11 3.58
CA LYS A 349 -6.77 4.18 3.49
C LYS A 349 -6.35 4.68 4.87
N ILE A 350 -7.31 4.98 5.73
CA ILE A 350 -7.03 5.54 7.07
C ILE A 350 -6.45 4.45 7.97
N ARG A 351 -6.91 3.20 7.87
CA ARG A 351 -6.35 2.07 8.63
C ARG A 351 -4.87 1.89 8.30
N ARG A 352 -4.48 1.94 7.01
CA ARG A 352 -3.06 1.88 6.62
C ARG A 352 -2.25 3.03 7.22
N ALA A 353 -2.78 4.25 7.19
CA ALA A 353 -2.12 5.41 7.78
C ALA A 353 -1.89 5.25 9.29
N TYR A 354 -2.87 4.72 10.03
CA TYR A 354 -2.70 4.42 11.46
C TYR A 354 -1.81 3.22 11.73
N GLN A 355 -1.90 2.15 10.93
CA GLN A 355 -0.99 1.00 11.07
C GLN A 355 0.46 1.38 10.80
N SER A 356 0.72 2.28 9.84
CA SER A 356 2.07 2.77 9.57
C SER A 356 2.70 3.54 10.73
N LEU A 357 1.88 3.95 11.72
CA LEU A 357 2.38 4.55 12.95
C LEU A 357 2.99 3.53 13.90
N ILE A 358 2.71 2.24 13.77
CA ILE A 358 3.17 1.21 14.70
C ILE A 358 4.64 0.91 14.41
N ALA A 359 5.54 1.40 15.26
CA ALA A 359 6.98 1.08 15.17
C ALA A 359 7.32 -0.17 15.97
N ASP A 360 6.73 -0.32 17.16
CA ASP A 360 6.88 -1.48 18.03
C ASP A 360 5.60 -1.68 18.87
N SER A 361 5.37 -2.90 19.34
CA SER A 361 4.24 -3.23 20.22
C SER A 361 4.53 -4.50 21.01
N ASP A 362 3.71 -4.76 22.03
CA ASP A 362 3.99 -5.82 23.00
C ASP A 362 4.00 -7.25 22.42
N ARG A 363 3.57 -7.50 21.15
CA ARG A 363 3.74 -8.77 20.40
C ARG A 363 3.66 -8.67 18.85
N TYR A 364 3.53 -7.49 18.25
CA TYR A 364 3.41 -7.34 16.79
C TYR A 364 4.77 -7.12 16.14
N THR A 365 5.20 -8.08 15.33
CA THR A 365 6.19 -7.84 14.28
C THR A 365 5.40 -7.59 13.00
N SER A 366 5.49 -6.38 12.43
CA SER A 366 4.85 -6.09 11.15
C SER A 366 5.60 -6.87 10.07
N PHE A 367 5.02 -7.97 9.58
CA PHE A 367 5.59 -8.71 8.45
C PHE A 367 4.98 -8.19 7.18
N GLN A 368 5.74 -7.35 6.46
CA GLN A 368 5.34 -6.89 5.13
C GLN A 368 6.06 -7.72 4.07
N ILE A 369 5.28 -8.38 3.19
CA ILE A 369 5.85 -9.07 2.04
C ILE A 369 6.38 -8.03 1.06
N SER A 370 7.69 -8.07 0.77
CA SER A 370 8.37 -6.98 0.07
C SER A 370 9.66 -7.47 -0.62
N CYS A 371 10.05 -6.80 -1.70
CA CYS A 371 11.35 -7.03 -2.33
C CYS A 371 12.46 -6.42 -1.47
N LYS A 372 13.51 -7.18 -1.18
CA LYS A 372 14.62 -6.75 -0.31
C LYS A 372 15.92 -6.52 -1.07
N ASP A 373 16.65 -5.49 -0.69
CA ASP A 373 18.01 -5.23 -1.19
C ASP A 373 19.11 -5.93 -0.39
N GLU A 374 20.38 -5.67 -0.73
CA GLU A 374 21.53 -6.24 0.00
C GLU A 374 21.69 -5.71 1.43
N ALA A 375 21.08 -4.58 1.78
CA ALA A 375 21.02 -4.07 3.15
C ALA A 375 19.78 -4.57 3.92
N ASN A 376 18.96 -5.44 3.31
CA ASN A 376 17.67 -5.90 3.84
C ASN A 376 16.60 -4.80 3.97
N GLN A 377 16.74 -3.72 3.19
CA GLN A 377 15.76 -2.66 3.10
C GLN A 377 14.75 -2.95 1.99
N ASP A 378 13.55 -2.39 2.14
CA ASP A 378 12.50 -2.50 1.12
C ASP A 378 12.86 -1.71 -0.12
N VAL A 379 12.67 -2.35 -1.27
CA VAL A 379 12.81 -1.74 -2.58
C VAL A 379 11.55 -2.01 -3.39
N ASP A 380 11.15 -1.03 -4.20
CA ASP A 380 9.96 -1.14 -5.05
C ASP A 380 10.08 -2.30 -6.06
N TRP A 381 11.28 -2.49 -6.60
CA TRP A 381 11.65 -3.61 -7.44
C TRP A 381 13.18 -3.78 -7.47
N PHE A 382 13.63 -4.94 -7.94
CA PHE A 382 15.02 -5.17 -8.31
C PHE A 382 15.16 -6.10 -9.51
N ILE A 383 16.28 -6.00 -10.23
CA ILE A 383 16.67 -6.93 -11.28
C ILE A 383 17.98 -7.61 -10.87
N ILE A 384 18.01 -8.93 -10.95
CA ILE A 384 19.20 -9.75 -10.74
C ILE A 384 19.58 -10.45 -12.04
N TYR A 385 20.86 -10.35 -12.38
CA TYR A 385 21.52 -11.15 -13.40
C TYR A 385 22.50 -12.10 -12.72
N LYS A 386 22.08 -13.35 -12.52
CA LYS A 386 22.97 -14.40 -12.05
C LYS A 386 23.94 -14.76 -13.18
N LEU A 387 25.24 -14.70 -12.91
CA LEU A 387 26.27 -14.86 -13.92
C LEU A 387 26.65 -16.33 -14.13
N PRO A 388 27.02 -16.75 -15.36
CA PRO A 388 27.46 -18.11 -15.61
C PRO A 388 28.78 -18.42 -14.89
N THR A 389 29.14 -19.70 -14.87
CA THR A 389 30.44 -20.15 -14.35
C THR A 389 31.58 -19.64 -15.24
N ILE A 390 32.45 -18.76 -14.73
CA ILE A 390 33.59 -18.20 -15.47
C ILE A 390 34.89 -18.87 -15.03
N LYS A 391 35.30 -19.93 -15.71
CA LYS A 391 36.50 -20.72 -15.33
C LYS A 391 37.83 -19.98 -15.44
N LYS A 392 37.85 -18.81 -16.09
CA LYS A 392 39.03 -17.93 -16.17
C LYS A 392 39.23 -17.09 -14.90
N GLU A 393 38.24 -17.05 -14.00
CA GLU A 393 38.33 -16.32 -12.74
C GLU A 393 39.10 -17.10 -11.68
N ARG A 394 39.47 -16.42 -10.59
CA ARG A 394 40.18 -17.05 -9.47
C ARG A 394 39.38 -18.22 -8.91
N LYS A 395 40.01 -19.40 -8.81
CA LYS A 395 39.42 -20.60 -8.18
C LYS A 395 38.92 -20.28 -6.77
N GLY A 396 37.68 -20.68 -6.46
CA GLY A 396 37.01 -20.37 -5.20
C GLY A 396 36.30 -19.01 -5.13
N SER A 397 36.41 -18.18 -6.18
CA SER A 397 35.55 -17.00 -6.31
C SER A 397 34.14 -17.38 -6.72
N TYR A 398 33.16 -16.54 -6.36
CA TYR A 398 31.76 -16.78 -6.76
C TYR A 398 31.57 -16.82 -8.28
N LEU A 399 32.36 -16.08 -9.07
CA LEU A 399 32.30 -16.16 -10.53
C LEU A 399 32.83 -17.51 -11.05
N TYR A 400 33.94 -18.01 -10.49
CA TYR A 400 34.52 -19.29 -10.88
C TYR A 400 33.59 -20.48 -10.56
N ASP A 401 32.80 -20.35 -9.50
CA ASP A 401 31.85 -21.38 -9.04
C ASP A 401 30.42 -21.17 -9.59
N GLY A 402 30.18 -20.10 -10.36
CA GLY A 402 28.86 -19.78 -10.89
C GLY A 402 27.84 -19.38 -9.82
N LYS A 403 28.31 -18.82 -8.71
CA LYS A 403 27.52 -18.35 -7.55
C LYS A 403 27.30 -16.84 -7.54
N ALA A 404 28.02 -16.10 -8.38
CA ALA A 404 27.94 -14.64 -8.44
C ALA A 404 26.66 -14.17 -9.15
N TYR A 405 26.16 -13.02 -8.71
CA TYR A 405 25.12 -12.29 -9.42
C TYR A 405 25.43 -10.80 -9.45
N ALA A 406 25.03 -10.14 -10.53
CA ALA A 406 24.99 -8.69 -10.62
C ALA A 406 23.55 -8.21 -10.44
N TYR A 407 23.37 -7.00 -9.94
CA TYR A 407 22.04 -6.45 -9.68
C TYR A 407 22.01 -4.92 -9.81
N PHE A 408 20.80 -4.39 -9.86
CA PHE A 408 20.46 -3.02 -9.44
C PHE A 408 19.02 -2.98 -8.91
N THR A 409 18.72 -1.97 -8.09
CA THR A 409 17.43 -1.81 -7.40
C THR A 409 16.74 -0.51 -7.81
N SER A 410 15.45 -0.38 -7.48
CA SER A 410 14.68 0.86 -7.64
C SER A 410 15.35 2.10 -7.02
N ASN A 411 15.91 1.99 -5.81
CA ASN A 411 16.50 3.10 -5.06
C ASN A 411 18.01 3.30 -5.31
N GLY A 412 18.68 2.35 -5.99
CA GLY A 412 20.12 2.40 -6.25
C GLY A 412 20.51 2.98 -7.61
N PRO A 413 21.83 3.14 -7.86
CA PRO A 413 22.36 3.42 -9.19
C PRO A 413 21.92 2.36 -10.20
N LYS A 414 21.62 2.79 -11.44
CA LYS A 414 21.18 1.91 -12.53
C LYS A 414 22.37 1.44 -13.36
N GLU A 415 23.38 0.94 -12.65
CA GLU A 415 24.59 0.33 -13.18
C GLU A 415 24.74 -1.07 -12.58
N TRP A 416 25.29 -2.00 -13.35
CA TRP A 416 25.50 -3.36 -12.83
C TRP A 416 26.50 -3.34 -11.69
N ARG A 417 26.08 -3.85 -10.52
CA ARG A 417 26.95 -4.04 -9.37
C ARG A 417 27.07 -5.51 -9.05
N LEU A 418 28.27 -6.01 -8.80
CA LEU A 418 28.48 -7.39 -8.39
C LEU A 418 28.15 -7.54 -6.90
N SER A 419 27.32 -8.52 -6.58
CA SER A 419 26.97 -8.87 -5.20
C SER A 419 28.16 -9.33 -4.37
N SER A 420 28.18 -8.94 -3.09
CA SER A 420 29.08 -9.50 -2.07
C SER A 420 28.62 -10.86 -1.55
N TYR A 421 27.40 -11.29 -1.87
CA TYR A 421 26.80 -12.54 -1.44
C TYR A 421 26.72 -13.56 -2.58
N SER A 422 26.95 -14.83 -2.25
CA SER A 422 26.58 -15.94 -3.13
C SER A 422 25.06 -15.93 -3.35
N VAL A 423 24.61 -16.21 -4.57
CA VAL A 423 23.17 -16.39 -4.88
C VAL A 423 22.54 -17.53 -4.06
N GLU A 424 23.33 -18.49 -3.55
CA GLU A 424 22.84 -19.57 -2.69
C GLU A 424 22.59 -19.12 -1.24
N SER A 425 23.11 -17.96 -0.83
CA SER A 425 23.03 -17.48 0.55
C SER A 425 21.65 -16.94 0.88
N ASN A 426 21.15 -17.22 2.09
CA ASN A 426 19.97 -16.54 2.64
C ASN A 426 20.18 -15.01 2.75
N ALA A 427 21.44 -14.55 2.83
CA ALA A 427 21.77 -13.13 2.85
C ALA A 427 21.75 -12.46 1.46
N SER A 428 21.59 -13.24 0.37
CA SER A 428 21.38 -12.69 -0.96
C SER A 428 20.02 -11.99 -1.06
N MET A 429 19.86 -11.10 -2.04
CA MET A 429 18.58 -10.41 -2.27
C MET A 429 17.41 -11.39 -2.50
N LEU A 430 17.65 -12.50 -3.22
CA LEU A 430 16.65 -13.55 -3.41
C LEU A 430 16.30 -14.26 -2.09
N GLY A 431 17.30 -14.52 -1.26
CA GLY A 431 17.12 -15.16 0.06
C GLY A 431 16.33 -14.28 1.03
N LYS A 432 16.71 -13.00 1.14
CA LYS A 432 16.04 -12.01 1.98
C LYS A 432 14.59 -11.78 1.57
N THR A 433 14.34 -11.64 0.27
CA THR A 433 12.98 -11.49 -0.28
C THR A 433 12.13 -12.73 -0.05
N TRP A 434 12.70 -13.93 -0.21
CA TRP A 434 11.98 -15.17 0.08
C TRP A 434 11.60 -15.27 1.56
N GLN A 435 12.47 -14.79 2.46
CA GLN A 435 12.23 -14.83 3.90
C GLN A 435 11.00 -13.99 4.30
N THR A 436 10.72 -12.85 3.66
CA THR A 436 9.54 -12.03 3.98
C THR A 436 8.24 -12.80 3.74
N TYR A 437 8.16 -13.54 2.63
CA TYR A 437 7.04 -14.44 2.36
C TYR A 437 6.93 -15.51 3.44
N ARG A 438 8.05 -16.14 3.81
CA ARG A 438 8.03 -17.25 4.76
C ARG A 438 7.60 -16.81 6.16
N ASP A 439 8.07 -15.65 6.59
CA ASP A 439 7.67 -15.06 7.88
C ASP A 439 6.17 -14.75 7.88
N ALA A 440 5.65 -14.16 6.80
CA ALA A 440 4.21 -13.93 6.64
C ALA A 440 3.40 -15.25 6.62
N ALA A 441 3.92 -16.29 5.96
CA ALA A 441 3.26 -17.61 5.93
C ALA A 441 3.24 -18.34 7.27
N ASN A 442 4.22 -18.10 8.14
CA ASN A 442 4.34 -18.72 9.46
C ASN A 442 3.50 -18.03 10.55
N THR A 443 3.10 -16.78 10.34
CA THR A 443 2.44 -15.95 11.37
C THR A 443 0.92 -16.09 11.39
N GLY A 444 0.35 -16.89 10.47
CA GLY A 444 -1.09 -17.05 10.34
C GLY A 444 -1.80 -15.88 9.66
N LEU A 445 -1.05 -14.94 9.07
CA LEU A 445 -1.59 -13.81 8.32
C LEU A 445 -2.47 -14.26 7.14
N ASP A 446 -3.40 -13.39 6.76
CA ASP A 446 -4.22 -13.53 5.56
C ASP A 446 -3.34 -13.34 4.32
N ILE A 447 -3.00 -14.44 3.65
CA ILE A 447 -2.09 -14.42 2.50
C ILE A 447 -2.62 -15.24 1.32
N ALA A 448 -2.28 -14.78 0.12
CA ALA A 448 -2.32 -15.57 -1.10
C ALA A 448 -0.90 -15.74 -1.64
N TYR A 449 -0.48 -16.98 -1.88
CA TYR A 449 0.76 -17.26 -2.59
C TYR A 449 0.57 -18.36 -3.63
N LEU A 450 1.39 -18.31 -4.68
CA LEU A 450 1.41 -19.33 -5.72
C LEU A 450 2.80 -19.40 -6.34
N PHE A 451 3.36 -20.61 -6.32
CA PHE A 451 4.62 -20.95 -6.96
C PHE A 451 4.37 -21.70 -8.27
N TYR A 452 5.07 -21.28 -9.32
CA TYR A 452 4.97 -21.87 -10.64
C TYR A 452 6.33 -22.04 -11.31
N ASN A 453 6.55 -23.20 -11.92
CA ASN A 453 7.79 -23.54 -12.59
C ASN A 453 7.50 -24.75 -13.50
N ASP A 454 7.82 -24.67 -14.78
CA ASP A 454 7.64 -25.81 -15.69
C ASP A 454 8.64 -26.96 -15.44
N GLU A 455 9.71 -26.68 -14.68
CA GLU A 455 10.65 -27.67 -14.17
C GLU A 455 10.81 -27.50 -12.63
N PRO A 456 9.79 -27.83 -11.83
CA PRO A 456 9.82 -27.61 -10.38
C PRO A 456 10.82 -28.55 -9.67
N ALA A 457 11.21 -28.19 -8.44
CA ALA A 457 12.17 -28.97 -7.65
C ALA A 457 11.64 -30.38 -7.30
N MET A 458 10.34 -30.49 -7.03
CA MET A 458 9.65 -31.75 -6.78
C MET A 458 8.89 -32.22 -8.03
N HIS A 459 8.78 -33.54 -8.21
CA HIS A 459 8.05 -34.11 -9.34
C HIS A 459 6.53 -33.92 -9.18
N HIS A 460 5.98 -32.91 -9.84
CA HIS A 460 4.52 -32.72 -9.96
C HIS A 460 3.98 -33.28 -11.27
N LYS A 461 2.90 -34.06 -11.18
CA LYS A 461 2.08 -34.50 -12.33
C LYS A 461 1.28 -33.31 -12.85
N GLY A 462 1.25 -33.12 -14.18
CA GLY A 462 0.45 -32.05 -14.78
C GLY A 462 0.62 -31.94 -16.29
N THR A 463 -0.40 -31.41 -16.96
CA THR A 463 -0.49 -31.21 -18.42
C THR A 463 -0.25 -29.76 -18.84
N ALA A 464 0.26 -28.92 -17.92
CA ALA A 464 0.55 -27.52 -18.20
C ALA A 464 1.57 -27.38 -19.34
N VAL A 465 1.30 -26.43 -20.23
CA VAL A 465 2.04 -26.23 -21.49
C VAL A 465 2.88 -24.95 -21.47
N GLY A 466 2.70 -24.09 -20.46
CA GLY A 466 3.48 -22.88 -20.25
C GLY A 466 4.95 -23.17 -19.96
N HIS A 467 5.83 -22.27 -20.37
CA HIS A 467 7.24 -22.24 -19.98
C HIS A 467 7.47 -21.01 -19.10
N LEU A 468 6.95 -21.02 -17.87
CA LEU A 468 7.03 -19.89 -16.94
C LEU A 468 7.63 -20.35 -15.63
N LYS A 469 8.35 -19.46 -14.97
CA LYS A 469 8.93 -19.72 -13.66
C LYS A 469 8.87 -18.46 -12.80
N GLY A 470 8.41 -18.63 -11.57
CA GLY A 470 8.22 -17.52 -10.65
C GLY A 470 7.34 -17.88 -9.47
N TYR A 471 7.06 -16.88 -8.65
CA TYR A 471 6.05 -16.97 -7.61
C TYR A 471 5.48 -15.60 -7.34
N PHE A 472 4.30 -15.57 -6.74
CA PHE A 472 3.83 -14.38 -6.06
C PHE A 472 3.44 -14.72 -4.63
N ALA A 473 3.53 -13.73 -3.76
CA ALA A 473 3.01 -13.79 -2.41
C ALA A 473 2.45 -12.42 -2.06
N PHE A 474 1.20 -12.38 -1.64
CA PHE A 474 0.47 -11.19 -1.26
C PHE A 474 -0.11 -11.39 0.12
N ASP A 475 0.12 -10.40 0.95
CA ASP A 475 -0.64 -10.20 2.16
C ASP A 475 -1.82 -9.26 1.85
N ASP A 476 -2.42 -8.84 2.93
CA ASP A 476 -3.62 -8.04 2.97
C ASP A 476 -3.46 -6.67 2.28
N ASP A 477 -2.26 -6.09 2.30
CA ASP A 477 -1.96 -4.73 1.84
C ASP A 477 -1.07 -4.70 0.59
N SER A 478 -0.06 -5.54 0.55
CA SER A 478 0.94 -5.57 -0.51
C SER A 478 1.41 -6.98 -0.83
N GLY A 479 2.21 -7.10 -1.87
CA GLY A 479 2.87 -8.35 -2.17
C GLY A 479 3.88 -8.22 -3.28
N ILE A 480 4.59 -9.30 -3.48
CA ILE A 480 5.61 -9.40 -4.52
C ILE A 480 5.14 -10.30 -5.65
N TRP A 481 5.55 -9.94 -6.87
CA TRP A 481 5.59 -10.85 -8.00
C TRP A 481 7.04 -11.04 -8.43
N MET A 482 7.53 -12.26 -8.28
CA MET A 482 8.86 -12.69 -8.70
C MET A 482 8.76 -13.47 -10.01
N VAL A 483 9.38 -12.95 -11.07
CA VAL A 483 9.52 -13.63 -12.37
C VAL A 483 10.99 -14.02 -12.56
N HIS A 484 11.27 -15.25 -12.97
CA HIS A 484 12.65 -15.70 -13.15
C HIS A 484 12.82 -16.76 -14.24
N SER A 485 14.07 -17.07 -14.59
CA SER A 485 14.39 -18.11 -15.59
C SER A 485 14.94 -19.42 -15.00
N ILE A 486 15.06 -19.52 -13.67
CA ILE A 486 15.79 -20.57 -12.94
C ILE A 486 14.98 -21.89 -12.79
N PRO A 487 15.38 -23.00 -13.44
CA PRO A 487 14.74 -24.31 -13.25
C PRO A 487 14.99 -24.85 -11.84
N LYS A 488 14.01 -25.55 -11.26
CA LYS A 488 14.04 -26.16 -9.91
C LYS A 488 14.20 -25.16 -8.76
N PHE A 489 13.93 -23.88 -9.00
CA PHE A 489 13.90 -22.84 -7.96
C PHE A 489 12.48 -22.56 -7.51
N GLY A 490 12.33 -22.14 -6.25
CA GLY A 490 11.04 -21.78 -5.63
C GLY A 490 10.48 -22.88 -4.73
N ASP A 491 11.26 -23.37 -3.77
CA ASP A 491 10.74 -24.22 -2.68
C ASP A 491 9.99 -23.32 -1.66
N ALA A 492 8.75 -23.69 -1.30
CA ALA A 492 7.88 -22.89 -0.44
C ALA A 492 8.21 -23.03 1.06
N GLU A 493 8.99 -24.03 1.44
CA GLU A 493 9.38 -24.30 2.83
C GLU A 493 10.76 -23.75 3.17
N ARG A 494 11.67 -23.69 2.20
CA ARG A 494 13.03 -23.20 2.42
C ARG A 494 13.62 -22.50 1.20
N TYR A 495 14.31 -21.39 1.43
CA TYR A 495 15.19 -20.80 0.41
C TYR A 495 16.32 -21.76 0.03
N SER A 496 16.38 -22.14 -1.25
CA SER A 496 17.43 -22.97 -1.82
C SER A 496 17.63 -22.62 -3.28
N TYR A 497 18.85 -22.26 -3.64
CA TYR A 497 19.21 -22.04 -5.04
C TYR A 497 19.67 -23.38 -5.67
N PRO A 498 19.10 -23.81 -6.80
CA PRO A 498 19.37 -25.13 -7.36
C PRO A 498 20.78 -25.23 -7.94
N LYS A 499 21.51 -26.29 -7.58
CA LYS A 499 22.87 -26.57 -8.09
C LYS A 499 22.92 -26.63 -9.64
N SER A 500 21.88 -27.14 -10.28
CA SER A 500 21.77 -27.17 -11.75
C SER A 500 21.72 -25.77 -12.38
N GLY A 501 21.28 -24.76 -11.62
CA GLY A 501 21.24 -23.36 -12.03
C GLY A 501 22.56 -22.61 -11.82
N LEU A 502 23.64 -23.25 -11.34
CA LEU A 502 24.94 -22.60 -11.13
C LEU A 502 25.75 -22.42 -12.41
N ARG A 503 25.59 -23.35 -13.36
CA ARG A 503 26.43 -23.38 -14.57
C ARG A 503 26.17 -22.19 -15.51
N ASN A 504 24.91 -21.84 -15.70
CA ASN A 504 24.48 -20.90 -16.75
C ASN A 504 23.96 -19.58 -16.16
N GLY A 505 24.04 -18.52 -16.96
CA GLY A 505 23.43 -17.23 -16.63
C GLY A 505 21.91 -17.34 -16.47
N GLN A 506 21.33 -16.59 -15.55
CA GLN A 506 19.89 -16.59 -15.25
C GLN A 506 19.46 -15.19 -14.82
N MET A 507 18.15 -14.91 -14.88
CA MET A 507 17.60 -13.65 -14.40
C MET A 507 16.43 -13.84 -13.44
N ALA A 508 16.24 -12.84 -12.58
CA ALA A 508 15.08 -12.67 -11.73
C ALA A 508 14.69 -11.19 -11.65
N LEU A 509 13.39 -10.92 -11.64
CA LEU A 509 12.77 -9.62 -11.44
C LEU A 509 11.77 -9.75 -10.29
N CYS A 510 11.99 -8.97 -9.23
CA CYS A 510 11.02 -8.80 -8.14
C CYS A 510 10.35 -7.45 -8.29
N MET A 511 9.02 -7.43 -8.17
CA MET A 511 8.21 -6.21 -8.20
C MET A 511 7.25 -6.20 -7.02
N ASN A 512 7.16 -5.09 -6.32
CA ASN A 512 6.27 -4.89 -5.17
C ASN A 512 4.99 -4.15 -5.62
N TYR A 513 3.83 -4.71 -5.29
CA TYR A 513 2.51 -4.22 -5.74
C TYR A 513 1.55 -4.09 -4.56
N ASP A 514 0.60 -3.15 -4.63
CA ASP A 514 -0.59 -3.16 -3.77
C ASP A 514 -1.44 -4.39 -4.14
N THR A 515 -2.05 -5.03 -3.14
CA THR A 515 -2.82 -6.27 -3.34
C THR A 515 -3.98 -6.13 -4.33
N SER A 516 -4.46 -4.91 -4.62
CA SER A 516 -5.44 -4.66 -5.70
C SER A 516 -5.00 -5.16 -7.07
N VAL A 517 -3.69 -5.27 -7.32
CA VAL A 517 -3.12 -5.75 -8.59
C VAL A 517 -3.20 -7.28 -8.74
N LEU A 518 -3.48 -8.02 -7.66
CA LEU A 518 -3.40 -9.48 -7.66
C LEU A 518 -4.31 -10.16 -8.70
N ASN A 519 -5.50 -9.61 -8.97
CA ASN A 519 -6.37 -10.16 -10.03
C ASN A 519 -5.71 -10.07 -11.41
N GLU A 520 -5.00 -8.97 -11.71
CA GLU A 520 -4.34 -8.78 -13.00
C GLU A 520 -3.17 -9.74 -13.20
N ILE A 521 -2.37 -9.98 -12.14
CA ILE A 521 -1.31 -10.99 -12.15
C ILE A 521 -1.91 -12.39 -12.34
N CYS A 522 -3.00 -12.70 -11.63
CA CYS A 522 -3.70 -13.98 -11.78
C CYS A 522 -4.21 -14.17 -13.21
N HIS A 523 -4.82 -13.14 -13.81
CA HIS A 523 -5.26 -13.21 -15.21
C HIS A 523 -4.09 -13.41 -16.15
N HIS A 524 -2.99 -12.67 -15.99
CA HIS A 524 -1.78 -12.86 -16.79
C HIS A 524 -1.32 -14.33 -16.76
N LEU A 525 -1.27 -14.94 -15.58
CA LEU A 525 -0.93 -16.35 -15.44
C LEU A 525 -1.96 -17.29 -16.07
N LEU A 526 -3.26 -16.97 -16.05
CA LEU A 526 -4.28 -17.79 -16.71
C LEU A 526 -4.14 -17.86 -18.23
N TYR A 527 -3.63 -16.82 -18.88
CA TYR A 527 -3.27 -16.83 -20.30
C TYR A 527 -2.05 -17.71 -20.57
N CYS A 528 -1.08 -17.67 -19.66
CA CYS A 528 0.20 -18.35 -19.83
C CYS A 528 0.18 -19.86 -19.54
N ASN A 529 -0.86 -20.36 -18.86
CA ASN A 529 -1.03 -21.77 -18.49
C ASN A 529 0.22 -22.35 -17.76
N PRO A 530 0.61 -21.77 -16.62
CA PRO A 530 1.79 -22.18 -15.89
C PRO A 530 1.60 -23.53 -15.19
N LYS A 531 2.71 -24.24 -15.01
CA LYS A 531 2.75 -25.39 -14.11
C LYS A 531 2.89 -24.90 -12.66
N ARG A 532 1.76 -24.84 -11.95
CA ARG A 532 1.69 -24.55 -10.52
C ARG A 532 2.06 -25.81 -9.73
N TYR A 533 2.70 -25.64 -8.58
CA TYR A 533 3.07 -26.78 -7.73
C TYR A 533 2.90 -26.54 -6.24
N ASP A 534 2.81 -25.28 -5.81
CA ASP A 534 2.44 -24.93 -4.45
C ASP A 534 1.61 -23.65 -4.48
N TYR A 535 0.54 -23.61 -3.70
CA TYR A 535 -0.36 -22.45 -3.62
C TYR A 535 -1.23 -22.52 -2.38
N LYS A 536 -1.52 -21.35 -1.81
CA LYS A 536 -2.48 -21.16 -0.72
C LYS A 536 -3.24 -19.87 -0.96
N ILE A 537 -4.51 -19.89 -0.65
CA ILE A 537 -5.32 -18.70 -0.48
C ILE A 537 -6.19 -18.89 0.75
N THR A 538 -6.22 -17.88 1.60
CA THR A 538 -7.09 -17.80 2.77
C THR A 538 -8.49 -17.34 2.37
N ASN A 539 -9.49 -17.53 3.26
CA ASN A 539 -10.88 -17.23 2.92
C ASN A 539 -11.11 -15.74 2.62
N ASP A 540 -10.59 -14.84 3.46
CA ASP A 540 -10.74 -13.39 3.27
C ASP A 540 -10.07 -12.94 1.96
N MET A 541 -8.85 -13.42 1.68
CA MET A 541 -8.17 -13.14 0.41
C MET A 541 -8.93 -13.71 -0.81
N SER A 542 -9.54 -14.88 -0.67
CA SER A 542 -10.36 -15.50 -1.72
C SER A 542 -11.60 -14.66 -2.06
N GLU A 543 -12.22 -14.02 -1.07
CA GLU A 543 -13.37 -13.13 -1.30
C GLU A 543 -13.01 -11.88 -2.11
N ARG A 544 -11.75 -11.44 -2.07
CA ARG A 544 -11.23 -10.27 -2.82
C ARG A 544 -10.91 -10.59 -4.27
N LEU A 545 -10.73 -11.87 -4.61
CA LEU A 545 -10.40 -12.30 -5.97
C LEU A 545 -11.66 -12.59 -6.78
N ASP A 546 -11.62 -12.23 -8.06
CA ASP A 546 -12.68 -12.62 -8.98
C ASP A 546 -12.70 -14.15 -9.18
N ARG A 547 -13.77 -14.64 -9.80
CA ARG A 547 -13.97 -16.09 -10.01
C ARG A 547 -12.85 -16.75 -10.85
N TYR A 548 -12.25 -16.03 -11.79
CA TYR A 548 -11.18 -16.56 -12.65
C TYR A 548 -9.88 -16.60 -11.88
N SER A 549 -9.52 -15.52 -11.19
CA SER A 549 -8.33 -15.44 -10.35
C SER A 549 -8.33 -16.51 -9.26
N ARG A 550 -9.47 -16.72 -8.58
CA ARG A 550 -9.63 -17.83 -7.62
C ARG A 550 -9.37 -19.21 -8.22
N SER A 551 -9.67 -19.42 -9.50
CA SER A 551 -9.47 -20.72 -10.15
C SER A 551 -8.01 -21.14 -10.18
N LEU A 552 -7.05 -20.21 -10.13
CA LEU A 552 -5.61 -20.51 -10.02
C LEU A 552 -5.23 -21.20 -8.70
N PHE A 553 -6.09 -21.18 -7.69
CA PHE A 553 -5.88 -21.86 -6.41
C PHE A 553 -6.68 -23.16 -6.29
N THR A 554 -7.16 -23.68 -7.43
CA THR A 554 -7.90 -24.95 -7.50
C THR A 554 -7.12 -26.00 -8.28
N GLU A 555 -7.58 -27.25 -8.23
CA GLU A 555 -6.99 -28.34 -9.03
C GLU A 555 -7.12 -28.09 -10.54
N LYS A 556 -8.21 -27.41 -10.99
CA LYS A 556 -8.53 -27.18 -12.40
C LYS A 556 -8.74 -25.69 -12.69
N PRO A 557 -7.66 -24.92 -12.93
CA PRO A 557 -7.77 -23.52 -13.30
C PRO A 557 -8.53 -23.31 -14.61
N ALA A 558 -9.23 -22.19 -14.69
CA ALA A 558 -9.94 -21.74 -15.87
C ALA A 558 -8.98 -21.07 -16.87
N PHE A 559 -7.96 -21.81 -17.35
CA PHE A 559 -7.02 -21.29 -18.33
C PHE A 559 -7.73 -20.80 -19.60
N ILE A 560 -7.27 -19.68 -20.13
CA ILE A 560 -7.84 -19.07 -21.33
C ILE A 560 -7.47 -19.92 -22.54
N LYS A 561 -8.49 -20.47 -23.21
CA LYS A 561 -8.31 -21.39 -24.35
C LYS A 561 -9.05 -20.98 -25.61
N ARG A 562 -9.85 -19.91 -25.57
CA ARG A 562 -10.71 -19.42 -26.65
C ARG A 562 -10.79 -17.89 -26.56
N GLY A 563 -11.08 -17.24 -27.68
CA GLY A 563 -11.12 -15.78 -27.76
C GLY A 563 -9.75 -15.17 -28.04
N GLU A 564 -9.48 -14.00 -27.47
CA GLU A 564 -8.16 -13.38 -27.51
C GLU A 564 -7.16 -14.27 -26.76
N LEU A 565 -6.06 -14.65 -27.42
CA LEU A 565 -5.06 -15.59 -26.89
C LEU A 565 -3.77 -14.89 -26.44
N MET A 566 -3.80 -13.56 -26.37
CA MET A 566 -2.77 -12.73 -25.79
C MET A 566 -3.40 -11.71 -24.85
N LYS A 567 -2.62 -11.21 -23.89
CA LYS A 567 -3.04 -10.14 -22.99
C LYS A 567 -1.88 -9.20 -22.77
N GLU A 568 -2.15 -7.90 -22.90
CA GLU A 568 -1.31 -6.84 -22.37
C GLU A 568 -1.90 -6.37 -21.04
N THR A 569 -1.05 -6.21 -20.03
CA THR A 569 -1.45 -5.75 -18.70
C THR A 569 -0.52 -4.64 -18.25
N ILE A 570 -1.06 -3.46 -17.95
CA ILE A 570 -0.30 -2.37 -17.32
C ILE A 570 -0.37 -2.55 -15.81
N LEU A 571 0.80 -2.55 -15.17
CA LEU A 571 0.96 -2.78 -13.74
C LEU A 571 1.82 -1.65 -13.15
N ASP A 572 1.27 -0.87 -12.24
CA ASP A 572 2.01 0.17 -11.53
C ASP A 572 2.41 -0.37 -10.14
N SER A 573 3.71 -0.37 -9.84
CA SER A 573 4.24 -0.79 -8.55
C SER A 573 3.91 0.19 -7.42
N ILE A 574 4.15 -0.19 -6.16
CA ILE A 574 3.89 0.70 -5.00
C ILE A 574 4.72 2.00 -5.09
N GLY A 575 5.92 1.94 -5.65
CA GLY A 575 6.79 3.08 -5.94
C GLY A 575 6.41 3.84 -7.22
N ASN A 576 5.27 3.54 -7.83
CA ASN A 576 4.77 4.12 -9.09
C ASN A 576 5.69 3.87 -10.29
N THR A 577 6.44 2.76 -10.30
CA THR A 577 7.12 2.28 -11.50
C THR A 577 6.14 1.53 -12.38
N ARG A 578 5.98 1.99 -13.62
CA ARG A 578 5.11 1.32 -14.60
C ARG A 578 5.81 0.13 -15.26
N PHE A 579 5.18 -1.03 -15.16
CA PHE A 579 5.50 -2.24 -15.89
C PHE A 579 4.39 -2.57 -16.90
N VAL A 580 4.76 -3.19 -18.01
CA VAL A 580 3.82 -3.73 -19.00
C VAL A 580 4.09 -5.22 -19.17
N ALA A 581 3.12 -6.05 -18.82
CA ALA A 581 3.23 -7.51 -18.87
C ALA A 581 2.46 -8.06 -20.07
N PHE A 582 3.15 -8.77 -20.94
CA PHE A 582 2.59 -9.44 -22.11
C PHE A 582 2.49 -10.94 -21.86
N ALA A 583 1.31 -11.52 -22.06
CA ALA A 583 1.05 -12.95 -21.96
C ALA A 583 0.61 -13.51 -23.31
N LYS A 584 0.96 -14.77 -23.59
CA LYS A 584 0.36 -15.55 -24.68
C LYS A 584 0.01 -16.97 -24.27
N ASP A 585 -1.06 -17.49 -24.86
CA ASP A 585 -1.41 -18.91 -24.80
C ASP A 585 -0.63 -19.73 -25.85
N ASN A 586 -0.53 -21.04 -25.62
CA ASN A 586 0.18 -21.96 -26.49
C ASN A 586 -0.49 -22.15 -27.86
N GLN A 587 -1.79 -21.89 -27.98
CA GLN A 587 -2.54 -22.01 -29.24
C GLN A 587 -2.21 -20.92 -30.25
N LEU A 588 -1.70 -19.77 -29.81
CA LEU A 588 -1.35 -18.65 -30.70
C LEU A 588 -0.23 -19.02 -31.68
N ARG A 589 0.70 -19.92 -31.30
CA ARG A 589 1.75 -20.47 -32.17
C ARG A 589 2.69 -19.45 -32.83
N VAL A 590 2.86 -18.28 -32.20
CA VAL A 590 3.73 -17.17 -32.64
C VAL A 590 5.02 -17.03 -31.82
N ASP A 591 6.01 -16.29 -32.35
CA ASP A 591 7.20 -15.85 -31.62
C ASP A 591 6.83 -14.70 -30.66
N LEU A 592 7.14 -14.85 -29.37
CA LEU A 592 6.86 -13.80 -28.36
C LEU A 592 7.52 -12.47 -28.74
N TYR A 593 8.75 -12.49 -29.23
CA TYR A 593 9.51 -11.26 -29.44
C TYR A 593 9.08 -10.54 -30.71
N GLU A 594 8.97 -11.27 -31.81
CA GLU A 594 8.74 -10.70 -33.14
C GLU A 594 7.27 -10.41 -33.42
N ASP A 595 6.37 -11.27 -32.93
CA ASP A 595 4.94 -11.17 -33.23
C ASP A 595 4.13 -10.47 -32.11
N ILE A 596 4.70 -10.28 -30.91
CA ILE A 596 4.00 -9.65 -29.76
C ILE A 596 4.78 -8.45 -29.24
N LEU A 597 6.02 -8.63 -28.77
CA LEU A 597 6.73 -7.52 -28.11
C LEU A 597 7.08 -6.39 -29.09
N ALA A 598 7.71 -6.70 -30.23
CA ALA A 598 8.17 -5.66 -31.16
C ALA A 598 7.02 -4.78 -31.70
N PRO A 599 5.87 -5.34 -32.14
CA PRO A 599 4.74 -4.53 -32.60
C PRO A 599 4.07 -3.72 -31.49
N ASN A 600 3.85 -4.29 -30.30
CA ASN A 600 3.18 -3.56 -29.22
C ASN A 600 4.07 -2.50 -28.54
N LEU A 601 5.40 -2.65 -28.65
CA LEU A 601 6.37 -1.67 -28.15
C LEU A 601 6.83 -0.68 -29.22
N ASP A 602 6.35 -0.80 -30.46
CA ASP A 602 6.70 0.04 -31.60
C ASP A 602 8.23 0.22 -31.78
N THR A 603 8.97 -0.89 -31.78
CA THR A 603 10.44 -0.85 -31.83
C THR A 603 11.05 -2.16 -32.32
N ASN A 604 12.21 -2.06 -32.98
CA ASN A 604 13.04 -3.23 -33.24
C ASN A 604 13.62 -3.74 -31.91
N LEU A 605 13.90 -5.04 -31.80
CA LEU A 605 14.41 -5.63 -30.56
C LEU A 605 15.81 -6.23 -30.71
N LEU A 606 16.64 -6.04 -29.68
CA LEU A 606 17.84 -6.83 -29.41
C LEU A 606 17.49 -7.88 -28.36
N VAL A 607 17.60 -9.16 -28.69
CA VAL A 607 17.14 -10.27 -27.84
C VAL A 607 18.29 -11.16 -27.45
N GLN A 608 18.46 -11.36 -26.15
CA GLN A 608 19.25 -12.46 -25.60
C GLN A 608 18.32 -13.60 -25.15
N SER A 609 18.61 -14.81 -25.62
CA SER A 609 17.99 -16.03 -25.13
C SER A 609 18.87 -17.26 -25.38
N TRP A 610 18.55 -18.38 -24.73
CA TRP A 610 19.21 -19.67 -24.96
C TRP A 610 18.91 -20.27 -26.36
N ARG A 611 19.96 -20.74 -27.07
CA ARG A 611 19.87 -21.16 -28.49
C ARG A 611 20.38 -22.57 -28.83
N LEU A 612 20.36 -23.51 -27.88
CA LEU A 612 20.93 -24.87 -28.07
C LEU A 612 19.89 -25.99 -28.35
N GLY A 613 18.63 -25.67 -28.59
CA GLY A 613 17.58 -26.68 -28.90
C GLY A 613 17.39 -26.99 -30.40
N ARG A 614 16.41 -27.85 -30.74
CA ARG A 614 16.06 -28.17 -32.14
C ARG A 614 15.32 -27.00 -32.80
N GLY A 615 15.88 -26.49 -33.89
CA GLY A 615 15.26 -25.48 -34.77
C GLY A 615 15.43 -24.04 -34.28
N ASN A 616 16.09 -23.20 -35.09
CA ASN A 616 16.25 -21.78 -34.79
C ASN A 616 15.15 -20.96 -35.49
N LEU A 617 14.58 -19.99 -34.78
CA LEU A 617 13.79 -18.92 -35.39
C LEU A 617 14.76 -17.96 -36.10
N GLU A 618 15.25 -18.38 -37.27
CA GLU A 618 16.23 -17.63 -38.05
C GLU A 618 15.61 -17.02 -39.33
N ARG A 619 14.29 -17.10 -39.57
CA ARG A 619 13.67 -16.66 -40.84
C ARG A 619 12.20 -16.23 -40.72
N PRO A 620 11.87 -14.96 -41.01
CA PRO A 620 10.56 -14.57 -41.52
C PRO A 620 10.56 -14.69 -43.06
N PRO A 621 9.48 -15.17 -43.71
CA PRO A 621 9.39 -15.25 -45.17
C PRO A 621 9.04 -13.90 -45.87
N ILE A 622 8.71 -12.85 -45.11
CA ILE A 622 8.01 -11.63 -45.59
C ILE A 622 8.57 -10.39 -44.85
N PRO A 623 8.56 -9.16 -45.40
CA PRO A 623 9.01 -7.99 -44.65
C PRO A 623 8.02 -7.69 -43.52
N PHE A 624 8.45 -7.85 -42.27
CA PHE A 624 7.77 -7.29 -41.11
C PHE A 624 8.22 -5.84 -40.89
N GLU A 625 7.35 -5.04 -40.26
CA GLU A 625 7.59 -3.64 -39.89
C GLU A 625 8.75 -3.50 -38.91
N TYR A 626 8.85 -4.42 -37.94
CA TYR A 626 9.92 -4.50 -36.96
C TYR A 626 10.78 -5.74 -37.15
N SER A 627 12.00 -5.70 -36.63
CA SER A 627 13.03 -6.73 -36.75
C SER A 627 13.61 -7.07 -35.37
N VAL A 628 13.95 -8.34 -35.20
CA VAL A 628 14.51 -8.86 -33.95
C VAL A 628 15.92 -9.41 -34.20
N THR A 629 16.92 -8.76 -33.62
CA THR A 629 18.34 -9.13 -33.73
C THR A 629 18.78 -9.89 -32.49
N ASN A 630 19.48 -11.01 -32.68
CA ASN A 630 19.97 -11.81 -31.56
C ASN A 630 21.29 -11.26 -31.01
N VAL A 631 21.37 -11.12 -29.69
CA VAL A 631 22.61 -10.94 -28.93
C VAL A 631 23.27 -12.31 -28.77
N VAL A 632 24.57 -12.42 -29.03
CA VAL A 632 25.29 -13.71 -29.02
C VAL A 632 26.49 -13.76 -28.08
N ALA A 633 26.99 -12.59 -27.66
CA ALA A 633 28.01 -12.47 -26.61
C ALA A 633 27.75 -11.22 -25.79
N MET A 634 28.08 -11.31 -24.50
CA MET A 634 27.96 -10.22 -23.55
C MET A 634 29.32 -9.97 -22.89
N ASN A 635 29.60 -8.71 -22.62
CA ASN A 635 30.78 -8.27 -21.89
C ASN A 635 30.34 -7.24 -20.84
N MET A 636 30.12 -7.72 -19.62
CA MET A 636 29.51 -6.93 -18.55
C MET A 636 30.58 -6.23 -17.70
N THR A 637 30.57 -4.91 -17.69
CA THR A 637 31.30 -4.11 -16.70
C THR A 637 30.44 -3.97 -15.46
N VAL A 638 31.05 -4.08 -14.27
CA VAL A 638 30.37 -3.88 -12.98
C VAL A 638 31.11 -2.84 -12.15
N SER A 639 30.40 -1.99 -11.42
CA SER A 639 30.99 -0.78 -10.82
C SER A 639 32.01 -1.03 -9.71
N ASN A 640 31.95 -2.20 -9.05
CA ASN A 640 32.88 -2.61 -8.00
C ASN A 640 33.99 -3.56 -8.49
N ARG A 641 34.29 -3.54 -9.80
CA ARG A 641 35.34 -4.37 -10.39
C ARG A 641 35.94 -3.74 -11.65
N GLU A 642 37.27 -3.75 -11.75
CA GLU A 642 37.97 -3.23 -12.95
C GLU A 642 37.79 -4.09 -14.21
N ARG A 643 37.83 -5.42 -14.06
CA ARG A 643 37.76 -6.36 -15.20
C ARG A 643 36.32 -6.69 -15.55
N SER A 644 35.99 -6.57 -16.84
CA SER A 644 34.70 -6.96 -17.38
C SER A 644 34.51 -8.49 -17.41
N ILE A 645 33.26 -8.92 -17.42
CA ILE A 645 32.83 -10.31 -17.35
C ILE A 645 32.28 -10.72 -18.71
N PHE A 646 33.06 -11.49 -19.46
CA PHE A 646 32.67 -11.98 -20.78
C PHE A 646 32.03 -13.36 -20.70
N PHE A 647 30.90 -13.55 -21.39
CA PHE A 647 30.26 -14.84 -21.58
C PHE A 647 29.43 -14.85 -22.88
N ILE A 648 29.08 -16.03 -23.36
CA ILE A 648 28.34 -16.20 -24.63
C ILE A 648 26.90 -16.64 -24.38
N ALA A 649 26.00 -16.37 -25.33
CA ALA A 649 24.58 -16.72 -25.23
C ALA A 649 24.32 -18.23 -25.04
N LYS A 650 25.29 -19.10 -25.36
CA LYS A 650 25.20 -20.55 -25.11
C LYS A 650 25.31 -20.93 -23.63
N GLU A 651 25.97 -20.10 -22.84
CA GLU A 651 26.20 -20.27 -21.40
C GLU A 651 25.13 -19.54 -20.59
N ASP A 652 24.11 -18.99 -21.25
CA ASP A 652 23.20 -18.05 -20.65
C ASP A 652 21.75 -18.46 -20.97
N HIS A 653 21.00 -18.70 -19.89
CA HIS A 653 19.58 -19.06 -19.93
C HIS A 653 18.68 -17.87 -19.59
N SER A 654 19.27 -16.70 -19.35
CA SER A 654 18.52 -15.45 -19.24
C SER A 654 17.81 -15.17 -20.55
N LYS A 655 16.67 -14.50 -20.44
CA LYS A 655 15.77 -14.22 -21.54
C LYS A 655 15.33 -12.79 -21.37
N TRP A 656 15.92 -11.92 -22.16
CA TRP A 656 15.63 -10.51 -22.10
C TRP A 656 15.70 -9.90 -23.48
N ALA A 657 14.95 -8.81 -23.64
CA ALA A 657 14.93 -8.02 -24.85
C ALA A 657 15.10 -6.56 -24.49
N ILE A 658 15.78 -5.80 -25.33
CA ILE A 658 15.76 -4.35 -25.26
C ILE A 658 15.37 -3.77 -26.62
N SER A 659 14.78 -2.60 -26.63
CA SER A 659 14.62 -1.81 -27.86
C SER A 659 15.98 -1.58 -28.53
N ALA A 660 16.04 -1.68 -29.86
CA ALA A 660 17.26 -1.47 -30.62
C ALA A 660 17.51 0.02 -30.89
N GLU A 661 16.44 0.82 -30.95
CA GLU A 661 16.49 2.27 -31.07
C GLU A 661 16.62 2.92 -29.69
N SER A 662 17.56 3.87 -29.56
CA SER A 662 17.79 4.59 -28.31
C SER A 662 16.60 5.42 -27.80
N PRO A 663 15.71 6.00 -28.64
CA PRO A 663 14.53 6.72 -28.15
C PRO A 663 13.48 5.85 -27.44
N SER A 664 13.34 4.56 -27.82
CA SER A 664 12.26 3.70 -27.32
C SER A 664 12.52 3.10 -25.93
N ARG A 665 13.78 2.92 -25.51
CA ARG A 665 14.23 2.62 -24.12
C ARG A 665 13.48 1.52 -23.34
N TRP A 666 12.90 0.56 -24.03
CA TRP A 666 12.25 -0.61 -23.41
C TRP A 666 13.25 -1.68 -23.00
N VAL A 667 13.04 -2.28 -21.83
CA VAL A 667 13.71 -3.49 -21.35
C VAL A 667 12.66 -4.51 -20.92
N CYS A 668 12.73 -5.73 -21.42
CA CYS A 668 11.80 -6.81 -21.12
C CYS A 668 12.53 -8.03 -20.58
N ILE A 669 11.98 -8.65 -19.54
CA ILE A 669 12.41 -9.94 -18.99
C ILE A 669 11.34 -10.96 -19.35
N ALA A 670 11.73 -12.04 -20.01
CA ALA A 670 10.81 -12.96 -20.67
C ALA A 670 10.94 -14.40 -20.16
N ASP A 671 9.88 -15.18 -20.29
CA ASP A 671 9.91 -16.59 -19.91
C ASP A 671 10.39 -17.50 -21.04
N LEU A 672 10.10 -17.14 -22.29
CA LEU A 672 10.32 -17.96 -23.48
C LEU A 672 11.65 -17.64 -24.17
N ASN A 673 12.47 -18.67 -24.44
CA ASN A 673 13.62 -18.47 -25.30
C ASN A 673 13.18 -18.36 -26.78
N ARG A 674 14.05 -17.89 -27.66
CA ARG A 674 13.71 -17.69 -29.08
C ARG A 674 13.99 -18.95 -29.92
N MET A 675 13.39 -20.07 -29.53
CA MET A 675 13.47 -21.36 -30.24
C MET A 675 12.12 -21.70 -30.90
N THR A 676 12.13 -22.42 -32.02
CA THR A 676 10.89 -22.76 -32.75
C THR A 676 9.90 -23.57 -31.91
N SER A 677 10.41 -24.39 -30.98
CA SER A 677 9.60 -25.15 -30.03
C SER A 677 8.77 -24.27 -29.09
N GLN A 678 9.20 -23.04 -28.81
CA GLN A 678 8.49 -22.11 -27.90
C GLN A 678 7.28 -21.45 -28.54
N LYS A 679 7.11 -21.55 -29.87
CA LYS A 679 5.89 -21.09 -30.54
C LYS A 679 4.66 -21.77 -29.95
N LYS A 680 4.76 -23.07 -29.67
CA LYS A 680 3.67 -23.93 -29.17
C LYS A 680 3.58 -23.99 -27.64
N ARG A 681 4.10 -22.99 -26.92
CA ARG A 681 4.06 -22.90 -25.46
C ARG A 681 3.48 -21.57 -25.02
N GLY A 682 2.79 -21.59 -23.88
CA GLY A 682 2.35 -20.37 -23.20
C GLY A 682 3.52 -19.73 -22.45
N GLY A 683 3.46 -18.42 -22.24
CA GLY A 683 4.50 -17.66 -21.56
C GLY A 683 4.39 -16.17 -21.86
N GLY A 684 5.20 -15.38 -21.18
CA GLY A 684 5.11 -13.94 -21.30
C GLY A 684 6.44 -13.21 -21.18
N ALA A 685 6.33 -11.89 -21.04
CA ALA A 685 7.41 -11.01 -20.65
C ALA A 685 6.87 -9.84 -19.84
N VAL A 686 7.69 -9.32 -18.94
CA VAL A 686 7.44 -8.09 -18.20
C VAL A 686 8.44 -7.04 -18.67
N CYS A 687 7.92 -5.90 -19.11
CA CYS A 687 8.67 -4.81 -19.72
C CYS A 687 8.63 -3.56 -18.84
N ILE A 688 9.72 -2.80 -18.85
CA ILE A 688 9.88 -1.50 -18.19
C ILE A 688 10.42 -0.49 -19.19
N HIS A 689 9.84 0.71 -19.20
CA HIS A 689 10.32 1.83 -20.01
C HIS A 689 11.22 2.71 -19.16
N SER A 690 12.54 2.61 -19.34
CA SER A 690 13.50 3.34 -18.51
C SER A 690 14.84 3.50 -19.22
N GLY A 691 15.25 4.74 -19.46
CA GLY A 691 16.54 5.06 -20.07
C GLY A 691 17.73 4.48 -19.31
N PRO A 692 17.87 4.73 -17.99
CA PRO A 692 18.99 4.20 -17.23
C PRO A 692 19.07 2.66 -17.22
N ILE A 693 17.93 1.97 -17.12
CA ILE A 693 17.90 0.48 -17.16
C ILE A 693 18.27 0.01 -18.57
N TRP A 694 17.72 0.64 -19.61
CA TRP A 694 18.06 0.33 -20.99
C TRP A 694 19.55 0.51 -21.27
N GLU A 695 20.16 1.58 -20.78
CA GLU A 695 21.60 1.84 -20.89
C GLU A 695 22.41 0.74 -20.21
N ALA A 696 22.01 0.29 -19.01
CA ALA A 696 22.65 -0.81 -18.31
C ALA A 696 22.62 -2.11 -19.13
N PHE A 697 21.50 -2.47 -19.76
CA PHE A 697 21.40 -3.66 -20.61
C PHE A 697 22.10 -3.49 -21.96
N ASN A 698 22.06 -2.31 -22.56
CA ASN A 698 22.73 -2.05 -23.83
C ASN A 698 24.26 -2.09 -23.66
N SER A 699 24.78 -1.63 -22.52
CA SER A 699 26.22 -1.61 -22.21
C SER A 699 26.88 -2.99 -22.18
N ILE A 700 26.12 -4.04 -21.88
CA ILE A 700 26.67 -5.40 -21.79
C ILE A 700 26.73 -6.13 -23.14
N ILE A 701 26.18 -5.56 -24.23
CA ILE A 701 26.12 -6.23 -25.53
C ILE A 701 27.48 -6.13 -26.25
N ASP A 702 28.16 -7.27 -26.40
CA ASP A 702 29.45 -7.34 -27.12
C ASP A 702 29.26 -7.68 -28.61
N LYS A 703 28.52 -8.75 -28.92
CA LYS A 703 28.29 -9.21 -30.31
C LYS A 703 26.83 -9.44 -30.62
N ARG A 704 26.44 -8.98 -31.80
CA ARG A 704 25.11 -9.13 -32.40
C ARG A 704 25.20 -10.01 -33.64
N LYS A 705 24.24 -10.92 -33.85
CA LYS A 705 24.13 -11.69 -35.10
C LYS A 705 22.92 -11.20 -35.89
N ARG A 706 23.16 -10.39 -36.93
CA ARG A 706 22.12 -10.01 -37.91
C ARG A 706 21.70 -11.23 -38.72
N VAL A 707 20.39 -11.36 -38.99
CA VAL A 707 19.84 -12.35 -39.91
C VAL A 707 20.11 -11.88 -41.35
N PRO A 708 20.78 -12.64 -42.24
CA PRO A 708 21.07 -12.19 -43.59
C PRO A 708 19.79 -11.95 -44.42
N ARG A 709 19.65 -10.78 -45.05
CA ARG A 709 18.60 -10.52 -46.06
C ARG A 709 18.91 -11.29 -47.35
N LEU A 710 17.92 -11.97 -47.94
CA LEU A 710 18.04 -12.54 -49.29
C LEU A 710 18.33 -11.43 -50.30
N ARG A 711 19.44 -11.56 -51.06
CA ARG A 711 19.61 -10.81 -52.31
C ARG A 711 18.43 -11.15 -53.22
N ARG A 712 17.70 -10.13 -53.68
CA ARG A 712 16.71 -10.20 -54.75
C ARG A 712 17.29 -11.06 -55.89
N LYS A 713 16.79 -12.29 -56.10
CA LYS A 713 17.01 -12.97 -57.38
C LYS A 713 16.34 -12.08 -58.42
N LYS A 714 17.12 -11.49 -59.34
CA LYS A 714 16.59 -10.83 -60.54
C LYS A 714 15.60 -11.81 -61.16
N LYS A 715 14.32 -11.42 -61.27
CA LYS A 715 13.33 -12.12 -62.10
C LYS A 715 13.99 -12.32 -63.47
N LYS A 716 14.23 -13.57 -63.89
CA LYS A 716 14.39 -13.87 -65.32
C LYS A 716 13.09 -13.40 -65.95
N ARG A 717 13.17 -12.40 -66.83
CA ARG A 717 12.08 -12.04 -67.73
C ARG A 717 11.71 -13.31 -68.49
N PHE A 718 10.48 -13.79 -68.29
CA PHE A 718 9.85 -14.63 -69.29
C PHE A 718 9.58 -13.71 -70.48
N SER A 719 10.21 -14.01 -71.61
CA SER A 719 9.89 -13.42 -72.90
C SER A 719 8.50 -13.90 -73.31
N GLU A 720 7.60 -12.95 -73.55
CA GLU A 720 6.37 -13.18 -74.28
C GLU A 720 6.69 -13.77 -75.66
N LYS A 721 6.07 -14.90 -75.99
CA LYS A 721 5.85 -15.29 -77.39
C LYS A 721 4.44 -14.84 -77.77
N PRO A 722 4.25 -14.16 -78.91
CA PRO A 722 2.94 -13.73 -79.37
C PRO A 722 2.16 -14.93 -79.94
N LEU A 723 0.86 -14.98 -79.61
CA LEU A 723 -0.13 -15.78 -80.32
C LEU A 723 -0.30 -15.22 -81.73
N LEU A 724 -0.26 -16.09 -82.72
CA LEU A 724 -0.78 -15.85 -84.07
C LEU A 724 -1.79 -16.95 -84.40
N ALA A 725 -2.94 -16.49 -84.90
CA ALA A 725 -4.09 -17.18 -85.49
C ALA A 725 -4.93 -18.07 -84.56
#